data_AF-A0A2M9XFE5-F1
#
_entry.id   AF-A0A2M9XFE5-F1
#
_cell.length_a   1.000
_cell.length_b   1.000
_cell.length_c   1.000
_cell.angle_alpha   90.00
_cell.angle_beta   90.00
_cell.angle_gamma   90.00
#
_symmetry.space_group_name_H-M   'P 1'
#
loop_
_entity.id
_entity.type
_entity.pdbx_description
1 polymer ?
#
loop_
_entity_poly.entity_id
_entity_poly.type
_entity_poly.pdbx_seq_one_letter_code
_entity_poly.pdbx_strand_id
1 'polypeptide(L)'
;MVTLKNFLPKLYSLLLIVFALNTMGCYSRPKKSGLLDYMNISNIVSYLGGTASEINVQVNGLTNSGILIVELVSTGEQITFNAGAGTLTDTFSGVYDYNQTYTLNIFSQPATSPTQTCIISNPNLNLNFYNKTFVVNCAENWYKANVSVTGIDSTNTTNLQIYNNGTDLKTRTSNGTVSFDVGDGLAYDITIGTVPTVPSTHTCQVVTSPANGTISGADVNLQISCLSLMKTSVAAGGFMPSTKAMTFTFSGPVTGCILDSTGGGPPYSAGTANGSPGVTYIGNGARIAPTTLPWSFGALTFPQQVNFTLTGCSDAVASANNGAALSVTIKMMEGDVYFVRYAAGDDSNSCLDPSDACLTIQAAVNKCSSSFICNIFVEGGVFLSGDGIYKITSSVSPITLTSSGGIRLLGSFDSTFNTQSLDATPSTIVDARPNSGGGSCAGSVGLGTDECAPITITAAGMGNDPNKAHVVQGFSIVADITKKFAFGIRIVNGNSDSYSYIIGNYISGGNTSGNSATGGVRGGIYLNSSNSTNVIDTNVIKGGYNVDGSYGVVTFSANAYLYRNRISGDKTNLSTGTSAAVNITSYNDPVIAILNNTMNYRQYSDSSDVTSFFSYGINSYENTATTKYHIAGNTIYSSGGINSNTGINMYGVSTKAQMLNNLVHIPSGSASPTCAHFTNTPTTSSVFQGNDLDCSTGTKVISSGTSFNVYCTSGAFSTSALCSLTTTFLNDIIVNTRGVQNFTNTPIFAAYPALQPWLALGLATGSGGSCNIVYGGVNTFSSLGSFDSEYLLDATIVSPVTRVGGESQTPPGSYGYSIGAFEVDDTSCVP
;
A
#
# COMPACT_ATOMS: atom_id res chain seq x y z
N MET A 1 -1.83 -62.05 142.05
CA MET A 1 -2.58 -62.53 140.87
C MET A 1 -2.67 -61.39 139.85
N VAL A 2 -2.13 -61.64 138.64
CA VAL A 2 -2.42 -61.02 137.32
C VAL A 2 -2.29 -59.48 137.22
N THR A 3 -1.10 -58.95 136.89
CA THR A 3 -0.68 -58.42 135.55
C THR A 3 -1.56 -57.34 134.91
N LEU A 4 -1.04 -56.11 134.78
CA LEU A 4 -0.73 -55.45 133.50
C LEU A 4 -0.03 -54.09 133.76
N LYS A 5 1.31 -54.07 133.76
CA LYS A 5 2.12 -52.87 133.51
C LYS A 5 1.97 -52.52 132.01
N ASN A 6 1.83 -51.22 131.68
CA ASN A 6 1.98 -50.60 130.33
C ASN A 6 0.75 -50.16 129.51
N PHE A 7 -0.49 -50.10 130.03
CA PHE A 7 -1.63 -49.76 129.16
C PHE A 7 -2.19 -48.32 129.28
N LEU A 8 -2.12 -47.65 130.43
CA LEU A 8 -2.85 -46.38 130.62
C LEU A 8 -2.20 -45.10 130.03
N PRO A 9 -0.87 -44.86 130.12
CA PRO A 9 -0.28 -43.62 129.62
C PRO A 9 -0.17 -43.56 128.08
N LYS A 10 -0.23 -44.72 127.40
CA LYS A 10 -0.23 -44.82 125.93
C LYS A 10 -1.65 -44.70 125.34
N LEU A 11 -2.69 -44.97 126.13
CA LEU A 11 -4.08 -44.86 125.70
C LEU A 11 -4.55 -43.40 125.65
N TYR A 12 -4.07 -42.53 126.53
CA TYR A 12 -4.39 -41.09 126.49
C TYR A 12 -3.70 -40.34 125.34
N SER A 13 -2.47 -40.71 124.99
CA SER A 13 -1.76 -40.12 123.84
C SER A 13 -2.34 -40.60 122.50
N LEU A 14 -2.84 -41.85 122.45
CA LEU A 14 -3.55 -42.39 121.28
C LEU A 14 -4.96 -41.77 121.14
N LEU A 15 -5.69 -41.54 122.24
CA LEU A 15 -7.00 -40.87 122.19
C LEU A 15 -6.92 -39.38 121.83
N LEU A 16 -5.85 -38.67 122.17
CA LEU A 16 -5.64 -37.28 121.72
C LEU A 16 -5.24 -37.19 120.23
N ILE A 17 -4.45 -38.16 119.73
CA ILE A 17 -4.08 -38.25 118.31
C ILE A 17 -5.28 -38.69 117.45
N VAL A 18 -6.16 -39.57 117.96
CA VAL A 18 -7.39 -39.99 117.26
C VAL A 18 -8.49 -38.91 117.30
N PHE A 19 -8.51 -38.02 118.31
CA PHE A 19 -9.43 -36.87 118.33
C PHE A 19 -8.94 -35.71 117.43
N ALA A 20 -7.62 -35.52 117.30
CA ALA A 20 -7.03 -34.53 116.38
C ALA A 20 -7.02 -34.96 114.90
N LEU A 21 -7.13 -36.26 114.61
CA LEU A 21 -7.19 -36.82 113.24
C LEU A 21 -8.63 -37.04 112.70
N ASN A 22 -9.67 -36.71 113.47
CA ASN A 22 -11.09 -36.90 113.05
C ASN A 22 -11.91 -35.59 112.87
N THR A 23 -11.27 -34.41 112.83
CA THR A 23 -11.96 -33.12 112.52
C THR A 23 -11.40 -32.36 111.31
N MET A 24 -10.60 -32.99 110.46
CA MET A 24 -10.25 -32.46 109.14
C MET A 24 -10.93 -33.28 108.05
N GLY A 25 -12.23 -33.03 107.90
CA GLY A 25 -13.06 -33.60 106.85
C GLY A 25 -14.24 -32.68 106.52
N CYS A 26 -14.09 -31.94 105.43
CA CYS A 26 -15.13 -31.50 104.50
C CYS A 26 -16.37 -30.78 105.07
N TYR A 27 -16.29 -29.45 105.17
CA TYR A 27 -17.49 -28.62 104.98
C TYR A 27 -17.88 -28.65 103.49
N SER A 28 -19.08 -29.17 103.21
CA SER A 28 -19.70 -29.04 101.90
C SER A 28 -20.26 -27.61 101.73
N ARG A 29 -20.18 -27.11 100.49
CA ARG A 29 -20.63 -25.77 100.07
C ARG A 29 -22.09 -25.48 100.50
N PRO A 30 -22.38 -24.29 101.04
CA PRO A 30 -23.71 -23.70 100.88
C PRO A 30 -23.91 -23.31 99.41
N LYS A 31 -25.03 -23.75 98.84
CA LYS A 31 -25.47 -23.37 97.49
C LYS A 31 -26.02 -21.93 97.55
N LYS A 32 -25.43 -21.02 96.74
CA LYS A 32 -25.88 -19.61 96.45
C LYS A 32 -25.77 -18.65 97.66
N SER A 33 -25.22 -17.43 97.63
CA SER A 33 -24.78 -16.47 96.60
C SER A 33 -23.78 -15.50 97.28
N GLY A 34 -22.76 -14.96 96.59
CA GLY A 34 -22.76 -13.55 96.19
C GLY A 34 -21.33 -13.01 96.08
N LEU A 35 -21.02 -12.33 94.97
CA LEU A 35 -19.68 -12.00 94.45
C LEU A 35 -18.86 -10.99 95.30
N LEU A 36 -19.48 -10.32 96.29
CA LEU A 36 -18.85 -9.23 97.05
C LEU A 36 -18.12 -9.66 98.33
N ASP A 37 -18.45 -10.81 98.94
CA ASP A 37 -17.75 -11.30 100.14
C ASP A 37 -16.45 -12.04 99.83
N TYR A 38 -16.22 -12.45 98.58
CA TYR A 38 -14.99 -13.14 98.18
C TYR A 38 -13.78 -12.21 97.96
N MET A 39 -14.02 -10.90 97.75
CA MET A 39 -12.96 -9.97 97.33
C MET A 39 -12.24 -9.24 98.48
N ASN A 40 -12.74 -9.26 99.72
CA ASN A 40 -12.12 -8.49 100.81
C ASN A 40 -11.34 -9.31 101.85
N ILE A 41 -11.64 -10.61 102.05
CA ILE A 41 -10.91 -11.41 103.06
C ILE A 41 -9.77 -12.24 102.44
N SER A 42 -9.85 -12.59 101.15
CA SER A 42 -8.77 -13.28 100.43
C SER A 42 -7.60 -12.37 100.05
N ASN A 43 -7.83 -11.05 99.91
CA ASN A 43 -6.80 -10.07 99.56
C ASN A 43 -5.99 -9.57 100.77
N ILE A 44 -6.54 -9.58 102.00
CA ILE A 44 -5.84 -9.05 103.19
C ILE A 44 -4.84 -10.05 103.79
N VAL A 45 -5.09 -11.36 103.69
CA VAL A 45 -4.17 -12.39 104.22
C VAL A 45 -2.96 -12.63 103.30
N SER A 46 -3.08 -12.33 102.01
CA SER A 46 -1.97 -12.41 101.04
C SER A 46 -1.16 -11.10 100.94
N TYR A 47 -1.74 -9.94 101.27
CA TYR A 47 -1.02 -8.66 101.29
C TYR A 47 0.02 -8.55 102.43
N LEU A 48 -0.15 -9.32 103.51
CA LEU A 48 0.76 -9.32 104.68
C LEU A 48 1.78 -10.47 104.68
N GLY A 49 1.75 -11.38 103.69
CA GLY A 49 2.52 -12.63 103.67
C GLY A 49 3.82 -12.64 102.86
N GLY A 50 4.09 -11.64 102.02
CA GLY A 50 5.41 -11.44 101.39
C GLY A 50 6.05 -12.66 100.69
N THR A 51 5.28 -13.56 100.09
CA THR A 51 5.85 -14.71 99.39
C THR A 51 6.09 -14.35 97.92
N ALA A 52 7.35 -14.30 97.49
CA ALA A 52 7.77 -14.08 96.11
C ALA A 52 7.11 -15.06 95.12
N SER A 53 7.02 -14.68 93.84
CA SER A 53 6.40 -15.47 92.77
C SER A 53 7.27 -15.57 91.54
N GLU A 54 7.12 -16.66 90.81
CA GLU A 54 7.70 -16.85 89.48
C GLU A 54 7.12 -15.84 88.47
N ILE A 55 7.95 -15.45 87.49
CA ILE A 55 7.57 -14.65 86.32
C ILE A 55 7.61 -15.54 85.09
N ASN A 56 6.50 -15.58 84.36
CA ASN A 56 6.36 -16.33 83.13
C ASN A 56 6.62 -15.43 81.92
N VAL A 57 7.07 -16.02 80.83
CA VAL A 57 7.10 -15.40 79.51
C VAL A 57 6.33 -16.29 78.54
N GLN A 58 5.36 -15.70 77.87
CA GLN A 58 4.57 -16.31 76.82
C GLN A 58 4.91 -15.67 75.49
N VAL A 59 5.30 -16.49 74.51
CA VAL A 59 5.59 -16.06 73.14
C VAL A 59 4.46 -16.54 72.23
N ASN A 60 3.79 -15.59 71.58
CA ASN A 60 2.77 -15.87 70.58
C ASN A 60 3.33 -15.58 69.18
N GLY A 61 3.00 -16.42 68.20
CA GLY A 61 3.32 -16.15 66.80
C GLY A 61 4.76 -16.42 66.36
N LEU A 62 5.62 -16.96 67.24
CA LEU A 62 6.92 -17.50 66.83
C LEU A 62 6.68 -18.81 66.07
N THR A 63 6.89 -18.81 64.76
CA THR A 63 6.59 -19.93 63.86
C THR A 63 7.83 -20.45 63.14
N ASN A 64 8.88 -19.63 63.02
CA ASN A 64 10.12 -20.04 62.38
C ASN A 64 11.01 -20.90 63.30
N SER A 65 11.95 -21.64 62.71
CA SER A 65 12.96 -22.42 63.46
C SER A 65 14.06 -21.56 64.09
N GLY A 66 13.88 -20.24 64.08
CA GLY A 66 14.81 -19.27 64.61
C GLY A 66 14.78 -19.24 66.13
N ILE A 67 15.84 -18.68 66.69
CA ILE A 67 16.01 -18.56 68.13
C ILE A 67 15.61 -17.15 68.55
N LEU A 68 14.57 -17.03 69.35
CA LEU A 68 14.24 -15.80 70.08
C LEU A 68 14.88 -15.87 71.46
N ILE A 69 15.68 -14.88 71.82
CA ILE A 69 16.25 -14.76 73.16
C ILE A 69 15.70 -13.52 73.82
N VAL A 70 15.08 -13.68 74.98
CA VAL A 70 14.61 -12.58 75.83
C VAL A 70 15.40 -12.55 77.12
N GLU A 71 15.59 -11.37 77.67
CA GLU A 71 16.42 -11.13 78.85
C GLU A 71 15.65 -10.31 79.89
N LEU A 72 15.65 -10.80 81.13
CA LEU A 72 15.15 -10.04 82.28
C LEU A 72 16.23 -9.08 82.75
N VAL A 73 16.00 -7.77 82.56
CA VAL A 73 17.02 -6.72 82.74
C VAL A 73 17.60 -6.69 84.16
N SER A 74 16.78 -6.98 85.18
CA SER A 74 17.20 -6.91 86.59
C SER A 74 18.19 -8.00 87.00
N THR A 75 18.23 -9.13 86.29
CA THR A 75 19.07 -10.29 86.63
C THR A 75 20.05 -10.68 85.53
N GLY A 76 19.84 -10.21 84.29
CA GLY A 76 20.57 -10.67 83.10
C GLY A 76 20.23 -12.12 82.72
N GLU A 77 19.19 -12.70 83.31
CA GLU A 77 18.76 -14.06 83.01
C GLU A 77 18.08 -14.08 81.64
N GLN A 78 18.46 -15.05 80.81
CA GLN A 78 17.97 -15.19 79.44
C GLN A 78 17.15 -16.46 79.28
N ILE A 79 16.01 -16.32 78.62
CA ILE A 79 15.17 -17.44 78.21
C ILE A 79 15.25 -17.54 76.69
N THR A 80 15.43 -18.78 76.22
CA THR A 80 15.51 -19.09 74.79
C THR A 80 14.23 -19.76 74.32
N PHE A 81 13.58 -19.17 73.32
CA PHE A 81 12.41 -19.72 72.65
C PHE A 81 12.78 -20.23 71.27
N ASN A 82 12.26 -21.41 70.93
CA ASN A 82 12.41 -22.04 69.62
C ASN A 82 11.11 -22.75 69.26
N ALA A 83 10.44 -22.28 68.21
CA ALA A 83 9.17 -22.85 67.78
C ALA A 83 9.30 -24.32 67.33
N GLY A 84 10.45 -24.69 66.73
CA GLY A 84 10.73 -26.07 66.30
C GLY A 84 10.89 -27.07 67.44
N ALA A 85 11.16 -26.59 68.67
CA ALA A 85 11.22 -27.40 69.89
C ALA A 85 9.90 -27.40 70.69
N GLY A 86 8.89 -26.62 70.25
CA GLY A 86 7.58 -26.51 70.92
C GLY A 86 7.55 -25.62 72.16
N THR A 87 8.65 -24.93 72.50
CA THR A 87 8.74 -24.07 73.68
C THR A 87 8.22 -22.67 73.35
N LEU A 88 6.97 -22.38 73.72
CA LEU A 88 6.31 -21.06 73.55
C LEU A 88 5.91 -20.40 74.87
N THR A 89 6.11 -21.09 75.99
CA THR A 89 5.93 -20.56 77.34
C THR A 89 7.06 -21.09 78.20
N ASP A 90 7.72 -20.21 78.93
CA ASP A 90 8.77 -20.60 79.86
C ASP A 90 8.80 -19.63 81.05
N THR A 91 9.51 -20.00 82.11
CA THR A 91 9.50 -19.30 83.40
C THR A 91 10.93 -19.02 83.82
N PHE A 92 11.19 -17.80 84.33
CA PHE A 92 12.50 -17.52 84.93
C PHE A 92 12.68 -18.37 86.20
N SER A 93 13.91 -18.82 86.45
CA SER A 93 14.21 -19.79 87.53
C SER A 93 14.13 -19.18 88.94
N GLY A 94 14.15 -17.85 89.05
CA GLY A 94 14.03 -17.12 90.30
C GLY A 94 12.59 -16.90 90.76
N VAL A 95 12.45 -16.57 92.05
CA VAL A 95 11.21 -15.99 92.61
C VAL A 95 11.41 -14.51 92.84
N TYR A 96 10.39 -13.73 92.50
CA TYR A 96 10.45 -12.28 92.42
C TYR A 96 9.41 -11.62 93.34
N ASP A 97 9.77 -10.49 93.95
CA ASP A 97 8.93 -9.83 94.94
C ASP A 97 7.70 -9.17 94.29
N TYR A 98 6.54 -9.36 94.91
CA TYR A 98 5.33 -8.66 94.50
C TYR A 98 5.46 -7.14 94.70
N ASN A 99 4.74 -6.38 93.88
CA ASN A 99 4.72 -4.90 93.84
C ASN A 99 6.00 -4.23 93.32
N GLN A 100 6.91 -5.00 92.70
CA GLN A 100 8.05 -4.48 91.95
C GLN A 100 7.77 -4.51 90.44
N THR A 101 8.36 -3.58 89.69
CA THR A 101 8.33 -3.55 88.23
C THR A 101 9.56 -4.26 87.69
N TYR A 102 9.35 -5.26 86.84
CA TYR A 102 10.40 -5.96 86.11
C TYR A 102 10.35 -5.57 84.63
N THR A 103 11.50 -5.49 83.97
CA THR A 103 11.61 -5.11 82.56
C THR A 103 12.17 -6.27 81.74
N LEU A 104 11.52 -6.59 80.63
CA LEU A 104 11.96 -7.59 79.66
C LEU A 104 12.50 -6.89 78.41
N ASN A 105 13.63 -7.37 77.89
CA ASN A 105 14.20 -6.95 76.61
C ASN A 105 14.31 -8.15 75.64
N ILE A 106 14.29 -7.88 74.34
CA ILE A 106 14.62 -8.87 73.31
C ILE A 106 16.12 -8.75 73.05
N PHE A 107 16.87 -9.79 73.41
CA PHE A 107 18.32 -9.84 73.22
C PHE A 107 18.68 -10.25 71.78
N SER A 108 17.92 -11.18 71.19
CA SER A 108 18.11 -11.60 69.80
C SER A 108 16.76 -11.89 69.13
N GLN A 109 16.57 -11.31 67.94
CA GLN A 109 15.44 -11.65 67.06
C GLN A 109 15.70 -12.99 66.34
N PRO A 110 14.63 -13.69 65.92
CA PRO A 110 14.75 -14.88 65.07
C PRO A 110 15.30 -14.53 63.67
N ALA A 111 16.56 -14.90 63.41
CA ALA A 111 17.28 -14.50 62.19
C ALA A 111 17.26 -15.54 61.04
N THR A 112 16.43 -16.58 61.12
CA THR A 112 16.30 -17.62 60.08
C THR A 112 15.13 -17.33 59.17
N SER A 113 15.29 -17.46 57.85
CA SER A 113 14.21 -17.29 56.87
C SER A 113 13.11 -18.37 57.07
N PRO A 114 11.82 -17.99 57.19
CA PRO A 114 11.25 -16.63 57.18
C PRO A 114 11.64 -15.82 58.42
N THR A 115 12.25 -14.65 58.26
CA THR A 115 12.61 -13.77 59.39
C THR A 115 11.35 -13.24 60.07
N GLN A 116 11.39 -13.17 61.40
CA GLN A 116 10.28 -12.66 62.20
C GLN A 116 10.76 -11.52 63.08
N THR A 117 9.90 -10.53 63.28
CA THR A 117 10.12 -9.47 64.26
C THR A 117 9.21 -9.70 65.45
N CYS A 118 9.81 -9.91 66.62
CA CYS A 118 9.12 -10.04 67.89
C CYS A 118 9.09 -8.70 68.64
N ILE A 119 7.99 -8.42 69.32
CA ILE A 119 7.78 -7.21 70.13
C ILE A 119 7.16 -7.63 71.47
N ILE A 120 7.64 -7.03 72.56
CA ILE A 120 7.10 -7.28 73.90
C ILE A 120 5.89 -6.38 74.11
N SER A 121 4.73 -6.97 74.39
CA SER A 121 3.45 -6.25 74.55
C SER A 121 3.39 -5.45 75.84
N ASN A 122 4.00 -5.98 76.89
CA ASN A 122 4.08 -5.40 78.22
C ASN A 122 5.54 -5.38 78.70
N PRO A 123 6.42 -4.56 78.10
CA PRO A 123 7.87 -4.59 78.37
C PRO A 123 8.22 -4.29 79.84
N ASN A 124 7.29 -3.67 80.58
CA ASN A 124 7.38 -3.47 82.03
C ASN A 124 6.22 -4.21 82.71
N LEU A 125 6.52 -5.23 83.49
CA LEU A 125 5.55 -6.04 84.24
C LEU A 125 5.54 -5.61 85.71
N ASN A 126 4.42 -5.08 86.18
CA ASN A 126 4.15 -4.88 87.61
C ASN A 126 3.67 -6.20 88.21
N LEU A 127 4.57 -6.90 88.90
CA LEU A 127 4.29 -8.23 89.43
C LEU A 127 3.28 -8.15 90.58
N ASN A 128 2.12 -8.79 90.41
CA ASN A 128 1.08 -8.91 91.44
C ASN A 128 0.39 -10.27 91.36
N PHE A 129 -0.57 -10.53 92.25
CA PHE A 129 -1.23 -11.85 92.32
C PHE A 129 -1.97 -12.27 91.04
N TYR A 130 -2.40 -11.32 90.20
CA TYR A 130 -3.15 -11.59 88.98
C TYR A 130 -2.33 -11.39 87.69
N ASN A 131 -1.17 -10.74 87.76
CA ASN A 131 -0.33 -10.43 86.59
C ASN A 131 1.12 -10.88 86.82
N LYS A 132 1.50 -11.96 86.14
CA LYS A 132 2.80 -12.65 86.29
C LYS A 132 3.49 -12.96 84.96
N THR A 133 2.93 -12.50 83.84
CA THR A 133 3.32 -13.00 82.52
C THR A 133 3.71 -11.84 81.60
N PHE A 134 4.92 -11.91 81.04
CA PHE A 134 5.28 -11.14 79.86
C PHE A 134 4.72 -11.80 78.61
N VAL A 135 4.19 -10.99 77.69
CA VAL A 135 3.64 -11.45 76.42
C VAL A 135 4.49 -10.87 75.29
N VAL A 136 5.16 -11.75 74.55
CA VAL A 136 5.92 -11.40 73.35
C VAL A 136 5.12 -11.84 72.13
N ASN A 137 4.89 -10.95 71.18
CA ASN A 137 4.22 -11.27 69.93
C ASN A 137 5.21 -11.17 68.78
N CYS A 138 5.32 -12.24 67.99
CA CYS A 138 6.14 -12.29 66.78
C CYS A 138 5.27 -12.26 65.53
N ALA A 139 5.75 -11.59 64.49
CA ALA A 139 5.15 -11.56 63.17
C ALA A 139 6.20 -11.74 62.09
N GLU A 140 5.82 -12.37 60.97
CA GLU A 140 6.68 -12.54 59.80
C GLU A 140 6.95 -11.20 59.11
N ASN A 141 8.18 -11.03 58.62
CA ASN A 141 8.56 -9.87 57.81
C ASN A 141 8.07 -10.03 56.38
N TRP A 142 7.66 -8.92 55.77
CA TRP A 142 7.23 -8.84 54.38
C TRP A 142 8.16 -7.90 53.62
N TYR A 143 8.56 -8.31 52.41
CA TYR A 143 9.39 -7.54 51.49
C TYR A 143 8.68 -7.37 50.16
N LYS A 144 9.19 -6.49 49.31
CA LYS A 144 8.57 -6.18 48.01
C LYS A 144 9.32 -6.82 46.86
N ALA A 145 8.55 -7.44 45.96
CA ALA A 145 8.97 -7.65 44.59
C ALA A 145 8.56 -6.43 43.76
N ASN A 146 9.51 -5.50 43.55
CA ASN A 146 9.32 -4.28 42.77
C ASN A 146 9.55 -4.57 41.29
N VAL A 147 8.53 -4.39 40.46
CA VAL A 147 8.59 -4.58 39.00
C VAL A 147 8.52 -3.22 38.32
N SER A 148 9.64 -2.77 37.75
CA SER A 148 9.72 -1.55 36.94
C SER A 148 9.32 -1.85 35.50
N VAL A 149 8.36 -1.09 34.96
CA VAL A 149 7.85 -1.25 33.60
C VAL A 149 8.26 -0.07 32.73
N THR A 150 8.87 -0.34 31.58
CA THR A 150 9.27 0.66 30.58
C THR A 150 8.73 0.33 29.19
N GLY A 151 8.79 1.31 28.27
CA GLY A 151 8.46 1.09 26.87
C GLY A 151 6.97 1.02 26.53
N ILE A 152 6.06 1.32 27.46
CA ILE A 152 4.63 1.49 27.15
C ILE A 152 4.41 2.84 26.45
N ASP A 153 3.69 2.82 25.33
CA ASP A 153 3.34 4.02 24.57
C ASP A 153 2.46 4.98 25.40
N SER A 154 2.70 6.29 25.29
CA SER A 154 1.99 7.28 26.10
C SER A 154 0.50 7.43 25.73
N THR A 155 0.09 6.95 24.56
CA THR A 155 -1.30 6.94 24.10
C THR A 155 -2.05 5.66 24.47
N ASN A 156 -1.37 4.69 25.10
CA ASN A 156 -2.00 3.45 25.51
C ASN A 156 -3.11 3.66 26.54
N THR A 157 -4.23 2.96 26.34
CA THR A 157 -5.42 3.00 27.19
C THR A 157 -5.75 1.64 27.82
N THR A 158 -4.96 0.61 27.51
CA THR A 158 -5.20 -0.78 27.95
C THR A 158 -4.20 -1.22 29.02
N ASN A 159 -4.63 -2.10 29.94
CA ASN A 159 -3.81 -2.53 31.06
C ASN A 159 -2.81 -3.63 30.66
N LEU A 160 -1.53 -3.42 30.96
CA LEU A 160 -0.58 -4.51 31.16
C LEU A 160 -0.96 -5.24 32.45
N GLN A 161 -1.10 -6.57 32.39
CA GLN A 161 -1.27 -7.43 33.56
C GLN A 161 0.06 -8.06 33.96
N ILE A 162 0.39 -7.96 35.24
CA ILE A 162 1.59 -8.52 35.83
C ILE A 162 1.14 -9.43 36.97
N TYR A 163 1.53 -10.70 36.91
CA TYR A 163 1.21 -11.68 37.92
C TYR A 163 2.43 -12.01 38.76
N ASN A 164 2.23 -12.20 40.06
CA ASN A 164 3.17 -12.90 40.92
C ASN A 164 2.61 -14.28 41.29
N ASN A 165 3.39 -15.34 41.05
CA ASN A 165 3.00 -16.74 41.29
C ASN A 165 1.64 -17.11 40.65
N GLY A 166 1.31 -16.51 39.50
CA GLY A 166 0.10 -16.79 38.73
C GLY A 166 -1.24 -16.36 39.36
N THR A 167 -1.26 -15.72 40.53
CA THR A 167 -2.50 -15.44 41.27
C THR A 167 -2.63 -13.99 41.75
N ASP A 168 -1.56 -13.35 42.20
CA ASP A 168 -1.59 -11.94 42.59
C ASP A 168 -1.41 -11.07 41.34
N LEU A 169 -2.41 -10.25 41.01
CA LEU A 169 -2.45 -9.44 39.81
C LEU A 169 -2.27 -7.96 40.14
N LYS A 170 -1.29 -7.32 39.49
CA LYS A 170 -1.20 -5.86 39.37
C LYS A 170 -1.35 -5.46 37.91
N THR A 171 -1.86 -4.24 37.70
CA THR A 171 -2.05 -3.70 36.35
C THR A 171 -1.44 -2.32 36.20
N ARG A 172 -1.07 -1.97 34.97
CA ARG A 172 -0.56 -0.64 34.64
C ARG A 172 -0.85 -0.25 33.19
N THR A 173 -1.15 1.02 32.94
CA THR A 173 -1.39 1.57 31.58
C THR A 173 -0.23 2.41 31.04
N SER A 174 0.78 2.70 31.86
CA SER A 174 1.90 3.59 31.52
C SER A 174 3.20 3.14 32.21
N ASN A 175 4.33 3.75 31.85
CA ASN A 175 5.62 3.43 32.46
C ASN A 175 5.65 3.67 33.98
N GLY A 176 6.46 2.90 34.71
CA GLY A 176 6.75 3.03 36.14
C GLY A 176 6.64 1.71 36.91
N THR A 177 6.67 1.79 38.24
CA THR A 177 6.85 0.61 39.11
C THR A 177 5.53 0.11 39.72
N VAL A 178 5.38 -1.22 39.80
CA VAL A 178 4.40 -1.90 40.65
C VAL A 178 5.12 -2.75 41.70
N SER A 179 4.50 -2.97 42.86
CA SER A 179 5.09 -3.78 43.94
C SER A 179 4.12 -4.86 44.37
N PHE A 180 4.65 -6.08 44.59
CA PHE A 180 3.95 -7.19 45.25
C PHE A 180 4.54 -7.40 46.64
N ASP A 181 3.70 -7.49 47.66
CA ASP A 181 4.16 -7.84 49.00
C ASP A 181 4.33 -9.37 49.09
N VAL A 182 5.52 -9.82 49.44
CA VAL A 182 5.89 -11.24 49.51
C VAL A 182 6.55 -11.50 50.86
N GLY A 183 6.04 -12.48 51.61
CA GLY A 183 6.61 -12.89 52.89
C GLY A 183 8.05 -13.37 52.74
N ASP A 184 8.89 -13.13 53.74
CA ASP A 184 10.26 -13.63 53.73
C ASP A 184 10.29 -15.16 53.60
N GLY A 185 11.24 -15.71 52.84
CA GLY A 185 11.31 -17.15 52.56
C GLY A 185 10.26 -17.69 51.58
N LEU A 186 9.29 -16.88 51.13
CA LEU A 186 8.34 -17.26 50.10
C LEU A 186 8.89 -16.99 48.69
N ALA A 187 8.43 -17.80 47.74
CA ALA A 187 8.79 -17.65 46.33
C ALA A 187 8.06 -16.47 45.68
N TYR A 188 8.72 -15.85 44.71
CA TYR A 188 8.10 -14.96 43.74
C TYR A 188 8.35 -15.51 42.33
N ASP A 189 7.40 -15.28 41.43
CA ASP A 189 7.51 -15.65 40.02
C ASP A 189 6.72 -14.64 39.19
N ILE A 190 7.42 -13.71 38.56
CA ILE A 190 6.80 -12.63 37.79
C ILE A 190 6.52 -13.11 36.37
N THR A 191 5.25 -13.09 36.00
CA THR A 191 4.77 -13.43 34.67
C THR A 191 3.90 -12.33 34.09
N ILE A 192 3.88 -12.22 32.77
CA ILE A 192 3.08 -11.24 32.04
C ILE A 192 1.79 -11.91 31.58
N GLY A 193 0.67 -11.25 31.85
CA GLY A 193 -0.65 -11.65 31.38
C GLY A 193 -1.01 -11.01 30.06
N THR A 194 -2.14 -10.28 30.04
CA THR A 194 -2.50 -9.43 28.91
C THR A 194 -1.51 -8.28 28.75
N VAL A 195 -1.00 -8.11 27.53
CA VAL A 195 -0.19 -6.94 27.15
C VAL A 195 -1.08 -5.82 26.62
N PRO A 196 -0.62 -4.56 26.68
CA PRO A 196 -1.28 -3.46 26.00
C PRO A 196 -1.53 -3.77 24.52
N THR A 197 -2.69 -3.39 23.99
CA THR A 197 -3.07 -3.64 22.58
C THR A 197 -3.43 -2.35 21.85
N VAL A 198 -3.15 -1.20 22.43
CA VAL A 198 -3.29 0.10 21.76
C VAL A 198 -1.94 0.83 21.87
N PRO A 199 -1.19 0.94 20.76
CA PRO A 199 -1.43 0.33 19.45
C PRO A 199 -1.36 -1.22 19.45
N SER A 200 -1.98 -1.90 18.48
CA SER A 200 -2.23 -3.37 18.43
C SER A 200 -1.00 -4.26 18.29
N THR A 201 0.21 -3.73 18.53
CA THR A 201 1.49 -4.37 18.22
C THR A 201 2.49 -4.34 19.39
N HIS A 202 2.03 -4.00 20.59
CA HIS A 202 2.86 -4.07 21.79
C HIS A 202 3.22 -5.52 22.15
N THR A 203 4.51 -5.75 22.39
CA THR A 203 5.06 -6.95 22.99
C THR A 203 5.85 -6.57 24.24
N CYS A 204 5.67 -7.33 25.31
CA CYS A 204 6.38 -7.11 26.57
C CYS A 204 7.16 -8.36 26.96
N GLN A 205 8.28 -8.16 27.65
CA GLN A 205 9.10 -9.24 28.20
C GLN A 205 9.63 -8.88 29.59
N VAL A 206 9.77 -9.89 30.43
CA VAL A 206 10.53 -9.76 31.68
C VAL A 206 12.01 -9.83 31.31
N VAL A 207 12.74 -8.76 31.60
CA VAL A 207 14.14 -8.56 31.18
C VAL A 207 15.11 -9.07 32.25
N THR A 208 14.70 -8.99 33.52
CA THR A 208 15.50 -9.50 34.64
C THR A 208 15.50 -11.03 34.65
N SER A 209 16.70 -11.62 34.69
CA SER A 209 16.89 -13.07 34.82
C SER A 209 17.67 -13.39 36.10
N PRO A 210 17.14 -14.25 37.00
CA PRO A 210 15.87 -14.97 36.87
C PRO A 210 14.64 -14.07 37.14
N ALA A 211 13.51 -14.41 36.51
CA ALA A 211 12.21 -13.75 36.75
C ALA A 211 11.48 -14.29 38.01
N ASN A 212 12.07 -15.31 38.63
CA ASN A 212 11.59 -15.99 39.83
C ASN A 212 12.72 -16.17 40.84
N GLY A 213 12.34 -16.41 42.09
CA GLY A 213 13.26 -16.63 43.18
C GLY A 213 12.55 -16.72 44.51
N THR A 214 13.29 -16.53 45.59
CA THR A 214 12.78 -16.52 46.97
C THR A 214 13.22 -15.23 47.62
N ILE A 215 12.32 -14.57 48.35
CA ILE A 215 12.67 -13.42 49.18
C ILE A 215 13.57 -13.89 50.33
N SER A 216 14.68 -13.18 50.55
CA SER A 216 15.63 -13.48 51.63
C SER A 216 16.09 -12.18 52.28
N GLY A 217 15.26 -11.66 53.19
CA GLY A 217 15.61 -10.52 54.04
C GLY A 217 15.69 -9.14 53.36
N ALA A 218 15.32 -9.01 52.08
CA ALA A 218 15.34 -7.75 51.33
C ALA A 218 14.37 -7.71 50.14
N ASP A 219 14.04 -6.49 49.68
CA ASP A 219 13.27 -6.26 48.45
C ASP A 219 14.05 -6.74 47.21
N VAL A 220 13.32 -7.22 46.20
CA VAL A 220 13.87 -7.57 44.88
C VAL A 220 13.38 -6.60 43.83
N ASN A 221 14.26 -6.23 42.89
CA ASN A 221 13.94 -5.33 41.78
C ASN A 221 14.01 -6.07 40.45
N LEU A 222 12.88 -6.10 39.74
CA LEU A 222 12.65 -6.76 38.47
C LEU A 222 12.27 -5.72 37.42
N GLN A 223 12.50 -6.04 36.15
CA GLN A 223 12.24 -5.14 35.03
C GLN A 223 11.44 -5.84 33.95
N ILE A 224 10.42 -5.13 33.45
CA ILE A 224 9.64 -5.48 32.27
C ILE A 224 9.84 -4.38 31.24
N SER A 225 10.20 -4.76 30.01
CA SER A 225 10.25 -3.84 28.87
C SER A 225 9.16 -4.21 27.88
N CYS A 226 8.42 -3.19 27.44
CA CYS A 226 7.38 -3.24 26.42
C CYS A 226 7.77 -2.48 25.15
N LEU A 227 9.06 -2.24 24.93
CA LEU A 227 9.54 -1.52 23.75
C LEU A 227 9.19 -2.30 22.48
N SER A 228 8.38 -1.70 21.61
CA SER A 228 7.91 -2.35 20.40
C SER A 228 7.84 -1.37 19.23
N LEU A 229 7.99 -1.88 18.00
CA LEU A 229 7.71 -1.15 16.79
C LEU A 229 6.20 -0.93 16.64
N MET A 230 5.77 0.32 16.60
CA MET A 230 4.36 0.70 16.50
C MET A 230 3.92 0.83 15.05
N LYS A 231 4.70 1.56 14.24
CA LYS A 231 4.39 1.77 12.83
C LYS A 231 5.63 2.16 12.03
N THR A 232 5.50 2.08 10.72
CA THR A 232 6.47 2.60 9.76
C THR A 232 5.84 3.73 8.96
N SER A 233 6.66 4.63 8.40
CA SER A 233 6.17 5.74 7.57
C SER A 233 5.53 5.29 6.25
N VAL A 234 5.81 4.06 5.83
CA VAL A 234 5.16 3.37 4.71
C VAL A 234 4.85 1.95 5.15
N ALA A 235 3.61 1.50 4.96
CA ALA A 235 3.20 0.15 5.32
C ALA A 235 3.85 -0.92 4.41
N ALA A 236 3.84 -2.18 4.86
CA ALA A 236 4.31 -3.29 4.02
C ALA A 236 3.53 -3.35 2.69
N GLY A 237 4.27 -3.52 1.59
CA GLY A 237 3.72 -3.51 0.23
C GLY A 237 3.44 -2.11 -0.37
N GLY A 238 3.44 -1.06 0.47
CA GLY A 238 3.14 0.31 0.06
C GLY A 238 4.22 0.93 -0.83
N PHE A 239 3.87 2.02 -1.51
CA PHE A 239 4.83 2.76 -2.35
C PHE A 239 5.55 3.86 -1.58
N MET A 240 6.85 4.01 -1.84
CA MET A 240 7.67 5.07 -1.24
C MET A 240 8.43 5.84 -2.31
N PRO A 241 8.44 7.17 -2.28
CA PRO A 241 9.28 7.96 -3.16
C PRO A 241 10.76 7.79 -2.81
N SER A 242 11.61 7.67 -3.83
CA SER A 242 13.07 7.59 -3.68
C SER A 242 13.65 8.88 -3.08
N THR A 243 12.89 9.97 -3.06
CA THR A 243 13.28 11.26 -2.47
C THR A 243 12.98 11.38 -0.98
N LYS A 244 12.46 10.34 -0.30
CA LYS A 244 12.12 10.40 1.13
C LYS A 244 12.88 9.40 1.99
N ALA A 245 12.96 9.68 3.28
CA ALA A 245 13.50 8.77 4.28
C ALA A 245 12.41 7.82 4.80
N MET A 246 12.81 6.60 5.18
CA MET A 246 11.92 5.65 5.85
C MET A 246 12.01 5.86 7.35
N THR A 247 10.89 5.89 8.08
CA THR A 247 10.88 6.10 9.53
C THR A 247 10.15 4.96 10.23
N PHE A 248 10.78 4.38 11.24
CA PHE A 248 10.21 3.38 12.14
C PHE A 248 9.89 4.08 13.46
N THR A 249 8.64 4.05 13.89
CA THR A 249 8.18 4.68 15.15
C THR A 249 7.92 3.62 16.19
N PHE A 250 8.57 3.75 17.34
CA PHE A 250 8.49 2.83 18.47
C PHE A 250 7.60 3.40 19.58
N SER A 251 7.22 2.56 20.53
CA SER A 251 6.43 2.94 21.72
C SER A 251 7.20 3.81 22.71
N GLY A 252 8.53 3.88 22.58
CA GLY A 252 9.40 4.70 23.41
C GLY A 252 10.71 5.07 22.69
N PRO A 253 11.61 5.82 23.34
CA PRO A 253 12.92 6.17 22.78
C PRO A 253 13.70 4.91 22.37
N VAL A 254 14.34 4.96 21.20
CA VAL A 254 15.08 3.83 20.63
C VAL A 254 16.47 4.27 20.17
N THR A 255 17.45 3.38 20.29
CA THR A 255 18.82 3.56 19.82
C THR A 255 19.40 2.21 19.35
N GLY A 256 20.63 2.20 18.83
CA GLY A 256 21.37 0.97 18.55
C GLY A 256 20.88 0.11 17.38
N CYS A 257 19.84 0.55 16.66
CA CYS A 257 19.39 -0.09 15.42
C CYS A 257 20.50 -0.15 14.37
N ILE A 258 20.70 -1.34 13.81
CA ILE A 258 21.59 -1.63 12.70
C ILE A 258 20.74 -1.97 11.49
N LEU A 259 20.94 -1.22 10.41
CA LEU A 259 20.32 -1.51 9.12
C LEU A 259 21.04 -2.69 8.47
N ASP A 260 20.29 -3.72 8.11
CA ASP A 260 20.82 -4.83 7.33
C ASP A 260 21.32 -4.34 5.97
N SER A 261 22.53 -4.75 5.63
CA SER A 261 23.18 -4.47 4.35
C SER A 261 23.55 -5.75 3.60
N THR A 262 22.98 -6.89 3.99
CA THR A 262 23.20 -8.17 3.32
C THR A 262 22.18 -8.37 2.19
N GLY A 263 22.68 -8.79 1.02
CA GLY A 263 21.86 -9.10 -0.16
C GLY A 263 21.79 -8.01 -1.25
N GLY A 264 21.77 -8.43 -2.52
CA GLY A 264 21.58 -7.55 -3.68
C GLY A 264 20.56 -8.12 -4.67
N GLY A 265 19.51 -7.35 -4.97
CA GLY A 265 18.51 -7.66 -6.02
C GLY A 265 17.45 -8.70 -5.64
N PRO A 266 16.27 -8.66 -6.30
CA PRO A 266 15.03 -8.30 -5.64
C PRO A 266 14.46 -9.37 -4.68
N PRO A 267 13.95 -8.95 -3.48
CA PRO A 267 13.92 -7.57 -2.97
C PRO A 267 15.31 -7.05 -2.58
N TYR A 268 15.63 -5.81 -2.96
CA TYR A 268 16.89 -5.15 -2.60
C TYR A 268 16.91 -4.83 -1.11
N SER A 269 18.03 -5.08 -0.44
CA SER A 269 18.20 -4.64 0.95
C SER A 269 18.46 -3.15 1.00
N ALA A 270 17.74 -2.40 1.84
CA ALA A 270 17.91 -0.95 1.95
C ALA A 270 19.35 -0.56 2.31
N GLY A 271 20.08 -1.40 3.06
CA GLY A 271 21.49 -1.15 3.42
C GLY A 271 22.48 -1.22 2.26
N THR A 272 22.10 -1.75 1.09
CA THR A 272 22.97 -1.80 -0.10
C THR A 272 22.77 -0.63 -1.06
N ALA A 273 21.93 0.35 -0.70
CA ALA A 273 21.77 1.56 -1.50
C ALA A 273 23.07 2.38 -1.56
N ASN A 274 23.26 3.09 -2.69
CA ASN A 274 24.35 4.05 -2.84
C ASN A 274 24.25 5.17 -1.79
N GLY A 275 25.41 5.66 -1.34
CA GLY A 275 25.49 6.72 -0.35
C GLY A 275 25.37 6.24 1.10
N SER A 276 25.63 4.95 1.36
CA SER A 276 25.76 4.32 2.69
C SER A 276 24.64 4.73 3.65
N PRO A 277 23.42 4.24 3.44
CA PRO A 277 22.28 4.61 4.27
C PRO A 277 22.51 4.26 5.74
N GLY A 278 22.19 5.24 6.58
CA GLY A 278 22.37 5.16 8.03
C GLY A 278 21.05 5.28 8.77
N VAL A 279 21.08 4.94 10.05
CA VAL A 279 19.96 5.13 10.98
C VAL A 279 20.24 6.33 11.87
N THR A 280 19.29 7.25 11.95
CA THR A 280 19.31 8.45 12.79
C THR A 280 18.09 8.45 13.71
N TYR A 281 18.19 9.02 14.91
CA TYR A 281 17.14 8.91 15.93
C TYR A 281 16.53 10.28 16.26
N ILE A 282 15.20 10.36 16.31
CA ILE A 282 14.45 11.55 16.74
C ILE A 282 13.30 11.09 17.65
N GLY A 283 13.42 11.32 18.96
CA GLY A 283 12.43 10.88 19.94
C GLY A 283 12.28 9.35 19.96
N ASN A 284 11.09 8.85 19.63
CA ASN A 284 10.77 7.44 19.47
C ASN A 284 10.91 6.94 18.02
N GLY A 285 11.47 7.74 17.12
CA GLY A 285 11.63 7.41 15.70
C GLY A 285 13.05 7.04 15.31
N ALA A 286 13.22 5.92 14.58
CA ALA A 286 14.42 5.58 13.84
C ALA A 286 14.23 5.92 12.35
N ARG A 287 14.94 6.94 11.88
CA ARG A 287 14.92 7.44 10.50
C ARG A 287 16.07 6.85 9.70
N ILE A 288 15.75 6.20 8.59
CA ILE A 288 16.66 5.50 7.69
C ILE A 288 16.72 6.27 6.36
N ALA A 289 17.92 6.69 5.96
CA ALA A 289 18.14 7.37 4.69
C ALA A 289 19.60 7.26 4.23
N PRO A 290 19.87 7.33 2.91
CA PRO A 290 21.20 7.60 2.37
C PRO A 290 21.71 8.98 2.82
N THR A 291 23.03 9.17 2.75
CA THR A 291 23.67 10.47 3.03
C THR A 291 23.11 11.61 2.19
N THR A 292 22.76 11.31 0.93
CA THR A 292 22.05 12.20 0.01
C THR A 292 20.89 11.45 -0.62
N LEU A 293 19.68 12.01 -0.56
CA LEU A 293 18.54 11.54 -1.35
C LEU A 293 18.70 12.04 -2.80
N PRO A 294 18.22 11.29 -3.81
CA PRO A 294 17.34 10.12 -3.73
C PRO A 294 18.05 8.77 -3.48
N TRP A 295 17.27 7.76 -3.06
CA TRP A 295 17.70 6.36 -3.03
C TRP A 295 18.10 5.86 -4.42
N SER A 296 19.19 5.08 -4.49
CA SER A 296 19.67 4.48 -5.73
C SER A 296 20.31 3.11 -5.43
N PHE A 297 20.03 2.12 -6.28
CA PHE A 297 20.51 0.73 -6.15
C PHE A 297 21.26 0.25 -7.41
N GLY A 298 21.75 1.18 -8.23
CA GLY A 298 22.48 0.87 -9.47
C GLY A 298 21.61 0.41 -10.66
N ALA A 299 20.41 -0.13 -10.41
CA ALA A 299 19.40 -0.39 -11.43
C ALA A 299 18.42 0.80 -11.55
N LEU A 300 18.03 1.17 -12.78
CA LEU A 300 17.10 2.28 -13.09
C LEU A 300 15.66 1.82 -13.34
N THR A 301 15.33 0.53 -13.15
CA THR A 301 13.97 0.02 -13.39
C THR A 301 13.12 0.17 -12.14
N PHE A 302 12.33 1.24 -12.07
CA PHE A 302 11.29 1.42 -11.05
C PHE A 302 9.94 0.84 -11.53
N PRO A 303 9.06 0.30 -10.65
CA PRO A 303 9.22 0.19 -9.19
C PRO A 303 10.29 -0.83 -8.76
N GLN A 304 11.00 -0.53 -7.67
CA GLN A 304 11.96 -1.47 -7.06
C GLN A 304 11.39 -2.01 -5.76
N GLN A 305 11.44 -3.34 -5.55
CA GLN A 305 11.12 -3.90 -4.25
C GLN A 305 12.30 -3.71 -3.31
N VAL A 306 12.09 -2.99 -2.20
CA VAL A 306 13.14 -2.67 -1.22
C VAL A 306 12.70 -3.17 0.15
N ASN A 307 13.56 -3.94 0.81
CA ASN A 307 13.35 -4.46 2.15
C ASN A 307 14.17 -3.66 3.17
N PHE A 308 13.51 -3.16 4.21
CA PHE A 308 14.12 -2.48 5.33
C PHE A 308 14.13 -3.42 6.53
N THR A 309 15.28 -4.03 6.81
CA THR A 309 15.47 -4.87 8.01
C THR A 309 16.32 -4.13 9.03
N LEU A 310 15.79 -3.93 10.23
CA LEU A 310 16.53 -3.41 11.39
C LEU A 310 16.76 -4.53 12.41
N THR A 311 17.96 -4.56 12.99
CA THR A 311 18.34 -5.43 14.11
C THR A 311 18.99 -4.61 15.23
N GLY A 312 19.10 -5.15 16.44
CA GLY A 312 19.80 -4.48 17.55
C GLY A 312 19.11 -3.24 18.14
N CYS A 313 17.93 -2.85 17.63
CA CYS A 313 17.15 -1.74 18.18
C CYS A 313 16.82 -1.99 19.65
N SER A 314 17.18 -1.06 20.53
CA SER A 314 17.00 -1.17 21.98
C SER A 314 16.77 0.20 22.63
N ASP A 315 16.15 0.18 23.81
CA ASP A 315 16.21 1.30 24.76
C ASP A 315 17.36 1.06 25.76
N ALA A 316 17.38 1.82 26.86
CA ALA A 316 18.36 1.63 27.92
C ALA A 316 18.19 0.31 28.72
N VAL A 317 17.12 -0.44 28.49
CA VAL A 317 16.72 -1.62 29.27
C VAL A 317 16.76 -2.90 28.43
N ALA A 318 16.14 -2.92 27.25
CA ALA A 318 16.01 -4.13 26.44
C ALA A 318 15.87 -3.84 24.93
N SER A 319 16.05 -4.91 24.14
CA SER A 319 15.80 -4.91 22.71
C SER A 319 14.30 -4.78 22.39
N ALA A 320 13.98 -4.00 21.35
CA ALA A 320 12.64 -3.89 20.81
C ALA A 320 12.13 -5.24 20.27
N ASN A 321 10.83 -5.49 20.40
CA ASN A 321 10.18 -6.73 19.96
C ASN A 321 10.92 -8.01 20.40
N ASN A 322 11.45 -8.02 21.62
CA ASN A 322 12.20 -9.15 22.20
C ASN A 322 13.44 -9.56 21.38
N GLY A 323 14.05 -8.61 20.67
CA GLY A 323 15.22 -8.86 19.83
C GLY A 323 14.91 -9.45 18.45
N ALA A 324 13.64 -9.61 18.09
CA ALA A 324 13.26 -10.01 16.74
C ALA A 324 13.68 -8.95 15.70
N ALA A 325 14.10 -9.40 14.52
CA ALA A 325 14.39 -8.51 13.41
C ALA A 325 13.10 -7.80 12.94
N LEU A 326 13.19 -6.49 12.73
CA LEU A 326 12.08 -5.66 12.29
C LEU A 326 12.20 -5.47 10.78
N SER A 327 11.29 -6.05 10.01
CA SER A 327 11.38 -6.04 8.55
C SER A 327 10.11 -5.49 7.90
N VAL A 328 10.28 -4.63 6.90
CA VAL A 328 9.20 -4.16 6.03
C VAL A 328 9.68 -4.09 4.59
N THR A 329 8.95 -4.76 3.70
CA THR A 329 9.19 -4.68 2.27
C THR A 329 8.23 -3.71 1.63
N ILE A 330 8.74 -2.81 0.79
CA ILE A 330 7.99 -1.75 0.12
C ILE A 330 8.30 -1.70 -1.38
N LYS A 331 7.53 -0.95 -2.14
CA LYS A 331 7.76 -0.64 -3.55
C LYS A 331 8.29 0.78 -3.70
N MET A 332 9.58 0.94 -3.91
CA MET A 332 10.18 2.25 -4.12
C MET A 332 9.92 2.75 -5.54
N MET A 333 9.61 4.04 -5.69
CA MET A 333 9.36 4.73 -6.95
C MET A 333 10.36 5.87 -7.16
N GLU A 334 10.64 6.21 -8.41
CA GLU A 334 11.45 7.38 -8.74
C GLU A 334 10.67 8.68 -8.51
N GLY A 335 11.27 9.65 -7.83
CA GLY A 335 10.64 10.96 -7.63
C GLY A 335 9.53 10.95 -6.59
N ASP A 336 8.58 11.89 -6.69
CA ASP A 336 7.48 12.06 -5.75
C ASP A 336 6.37 11.01 -5.99
N VAL A 337 5.64 10.65 -4.93
CA VAL A 337 4.53 9.68 -4.97
C VAL A 337 3.33 10.25 -4.24
N TYR A 338 2.18 10.24 -4.91
CA TYR A 338 0.90 10.65 -4.34
C TYR A 338 -0.22 9.66 -4.64
N PHE A 339 -1.22 9.63 -3.77
CA PHE A 339 -2.38 8.74 -3.84
C PHE A 339 -3.68 9.53 -3.91
N VAL A 340 -4.62 9.04 -4.72
CA VAL A 340 -5.95 9.62 -4.91
C VAL A 340 -7.02 8.56 -4.67
N ARG A 341 -8.00 8.86 -3.81
CA ARG A 341 -9.10 7.96 -3.46
C ARG A 341 -10.44 8.68 -3.52
N TYR A 342 -11.41 8.06 -4.19
CA TYR A 342 -12.69 8.72 -4.48
C TYR A 342 -13.59 8.88 -3.24
N ALA A 343 -13.73 7.84 -2.42
CA ALA A 343 -14.68 7.85 -1.30
C ALA A 343 -14.04 8.20 0.05
N ALA A 344 -12.75 7.90 0.22
CA ALA A 344 -12.02 8.06 1.48
C ALA A 344 -11.00 9.21 1.47
N GLY A 345 -10.81 9.88 0.33
CA GLY A 345 -9.84 10.97 0.19
C GLY A 345 -10.36 12.32 0.68
N ASP A 346 -9.44 13.22 0.98
CA ASP A 346 -9.69 14.64 1.28
C ASP A 346 -8.60 15.49 0.62
N ASP A 347 -8.97 16.56 -0.10
CA ASP A 347 -8.00 17.43 -0.81
C ASP A 347 -7.13 18.29 0.13
N SER A 348 -7.48 18.37 1.42
CA SER A 348 -6.63 18.97 2.46
C SER A 348 -5.48 18.06 2.90
N ASN A 349 -5.51 16.78 2.55
CA ASN A 349 -4.51 15.79 2.94
C ASN A 349 -3.12 16.04 2.31
N SER A 350 -2.12 15.31 2.83
CA SER A 350 -0.78 15.32 2.24
C SER A 350 -0.69 14.47 0.97
N CYS A 351 -1.56 13.46 0.84
CA CYS A 351 -1.67 12.54 -0.30
C CYS A 351 -0.48 11.61 -0.44
N LEU A 352 0.35 11.48 0.61
CA LEU A 352 1.59 10.69 0.60
C LEU A 352 1.41 9.24 1.03
N ASP A 353 0.23 8.88 1.53
CA ASP A 353 -0.13 7.54 1.98
C ASP A 353 -1.54 7.19 1.50
N PRO A 354 -1.85 5.91 1.17
CA PRO A 354 -3.20 5.48 0.80
C PRO A 354 -4.30 5.81 1.82
N SER A 355 -3.98 5.88 3.11
CA SER A 355 -4.92 6.25 4.17
C SER A 355 -5.11 7.77 4.33
N ASP A 356 -4.19 8.57 3.76
CA ASP A 356 -4.19 10.03 3.74
C ASP A 356 -4.25 10.56 2.29
N ALA A 357 -5.02 9.88 1.43
CA ALA A 357 -5.08 10.17 0.01
C ALA A 357 -5.86 11.46 -0.31
N CYS A 358 -5.54 12.09 -1.45
CA CYS A 358 -6.32 13.19 -2.01
C CYS A 358 -7.70 12.70 -2.48
N LEU A 359 -8.71 13.58 -2.49
CA LEU A 359 -10.02 13.27 -3.05
C LEU A 359 -10.01 13.40 -4.58
N THR A 360 -9.40 14.46 -5.10
CA THR A 360 -9.35 14.79 -6.53
C THR A 360 -7.96 14.59 -7.12
N ILE A 361 -7.92 14.20 -8.40
CA ILE A 361 -6.67 14.01 -9.13
C ILE A 361 -5.90 15.34 -9.25
N GLN A 362 -6.61 16.45 -9.52
CA GLN A 362 -5.97 17.75 -9.65
C GLN A 362 -5.33 18.23 -8.34
N ALA A 363 -5.91 17.90 -7.17
CA ALA A 363 -5.27 18.22 -5.90
C ALA A 363 -3.92 17.51 -5.74
N ALA A 364 -3.82 16.23 -6.10
CA ALA A 364 -2.54 15.51 -6.11
C ALA A 364 -1.55 16.09 -7.13
N VAL A 365 -2.02 16.44 -8.34
CA VAL A 365 -1.20 17.11 -9.36
C VAL A 365 -0.60 18.43 -8.84
N ASN A 366 -1.37 19.20 -8.07
CA ASN A 366 -0.89 20.45 -7.47
C ASN A 366 0.22 20.26 -6.42
N LYS A 367 0.41 19.03 -5.89
CA LYS A 367 1.51 18.70 -4.98
C LYS A 367 2.81 18.35 -5.72
N CYS A 368 2.76 18.13 -7.03
CA CYS A 368 3.94 17.76 -7.81
C CYS A 368 4.95 18.91 -7.89
N SER A 369 6.23 18.60 -7.68
CA SER A 369 7.32 19.55 -7.90
C SER A 369 7.70 19.63 -9.39
N SER A 370 8.32 20.74 -9.80
CA SER A 370 8.87 20.92 -11.15
C SER A 370 10.28 20.33 -11.32
N SER A 371 10.90 19.90 -10.23
CA SER A 371 12.29 19.44 -10.17
C SER A 371 12.44 17.93 -10.33
N PHE A 372 11.44 17.16 -9.89
CA PHE A 372 11.46 15.70 -9.88
C PHE A 372 10.25 15.13 -10.62
N ILE A 373 10.36 13.87 -11.03
CA ILE A 373 9.25 13.09 -11.56
C ILE A 373 8.19 12.96 -10.47
N CYS A 374 6.92 13.10 -10.84
CA CYS A 374 5.81 12.96 -9.92
C CYS A 374 4.93 11.77 -10.33
N ASN A 375 4.72 10.80 -9.45
CA ASN A 375 3.84 9.65 -9.69
C ASN A 375 2.56 9.82 -8.90
N ILE A 376 1.42 9.70 -9.57
CA ILE A 376 0.11 9.81 -8.95
C ILE A 376 -0.64 8.52 -9.22
N PHE A 377 -0.90 7.77 -8.15
CA PHE A 377 -1.68 6.56 -8.18
C PHE A 377 -3.14 6.87 -7.87
N VAL A 378 -4.05 6.40 -8.72
CA VAL A 378 -5.48 6.67 -8.62
C VAL A 378 -6.25 5.38 -8.38
N GLU A 379 -7.02 5.35 -7.30
CA GLU A 379 -7.93 4.26 -6.95
C GLU A 379 -9.00 4.11 -8.05
N GLY A 380 -9.31 2.87 -8.39
CA GLY A 380 -10.45 2.49 -9.21
C GLY A 380 -11.52 1.83 -8.36
N GLY A 381 -12.63 1.48 -8.99
CA GLY A 381 -13.76 0.90 -8.28
C GLY A 381 -14.67 0.10 -9.19
N VAL A 382 -15.64 -0.58 -8.60
CA VAL A 382 -16.64 -1.33 -9.35
C VAL A 382 -17.62 -0.33 -9.95
N PHE A 383 -17.75 -0.30 -11.28
CA PHE A 383 -18.58 0.67 -12.00
C PHE A 383 -20.04 0.76 -11.48
N LEU A 384 -20.60 -0.35 -10.96
CA LEU A 384 -21.97 -0.42 -10.47
C LEU A 384 -22.20 0.30 -9.13
N SER A 385 -21.18 0.47 -8.28
CA SER A 385 -21.32 1.23 -7.03
C SER A 385 -21.11 2.74 -7.23
N GLY A 386 -20.66 3.17 -8.42
CA GLY A 386 -20.26 4.55 -8.68
C GLY A 386 -18.89 4.92 -8.10
N ASP A 387 -18.23 3.99 -7.40
CA ASP A 387 -16.88 4.16 -6.89
C ASP A 387 -15.87 4.17 -8.05
N GLY A 388 -14.80 4.97 -7.91
CA GLY A 388 -13.77 5.11 -8.94
C GLY A 388 -14.15 6.01 -10.11
N ILE A 389 -15.27 6.75 -10.04
CA ILE A 389 -15.70 7.73 -11.05
C ILE A 389 -15.32 9.15 -10.62
N TYR A 390 -14.25 9.68 -11.20
CA TYR A 390 -13.75 11.03 -10.99
C TYR A 390 -14.43 12.01 -11.95
N LYS A 391 -15.42 12.76 -11.44
CA LYS A 391 -16.21 13.72 -12.22
C LYS A 391 -15.61 15.12 -12.18
N ILE A 392 -15.28 15.67 -13.33
CA ILE A 392 -14.93 17.09 -13.49
C ILE A 392 -16.23 17.90 -13.57
N THR A 393 -16.37 18.91 -12.71
CA THR A 393 -17.60 19.72 -12.56
C THR A 393 -17.23 21.20 -12.43
N SER A 394 -18.19 22.09 -12.20
CA SER A 394 -17.89 23.51 -11.97
C SER A 394 -17.06 23.78 -10.70
N SER A 395 -17.11 22.88 -9.71
CA SER A 395 -16.35 22.99 -8.46
C SER A 395 -15.09 22.12 -8.42
N VAL A 396 -14.88 21.25 -9.42
CA VAL A 396 -13.72 20.36 -9.52
C VAL A 396 -12.96 20.69 -10.80
N SER A 397 -11.75 21.24 -10.64
CA SER A 397 -10.92 21.68 -11.76
C SER A 397 -10.52 20.52 -12.68
N PRO A 398 -10.39 20.76 -14.01
CA PRO A 398 -9.81 19.80 -14.94
C PRO A 398 -8.37 19.43 -14.57
N ILE A 399 -7.96 18.23 -14.97
CA ILE A 399 -6.63 17.70 -14.73
C ILE A 399 -5.65 18.36 -15.71
N THR A 400 -4.65 19.05 -15.19
CA THR A 400 -3.70 19.83 -16.00
C THR A 400 -2.27 19.42 -15.70
N LEU A 401 -1.59 18.82 -16.69
CA LEU A 401 -0.21 18.34 -16.57
C LEU A 401 0.75 19.32 -17.25
N THR A 402 1.48 20.12 -16.46
CA THR A 402 2.38 21.18 -16.96
C THR A 402 3.77 21.19 -16.31
N SER A 403 4.06 20.24 -15.42
CA SER A 403 5.35 20.22 -14.69
C SER A 403 6.52 19.82 -15.59
N SER A 404 7.60 20.60 -15.56
CA SER A 404 8.88 20.27 -16.21
C SER A 404 9.57 19.01 -15.64
N GLY A 405 9.15 18.56 -14.45
CA GLY A 405 9.63 17.32 -13.83
C GLY A 405 9.01 16.06 -14.44
N GLY A 406 7.91 16.19 -15.18
CA GLY A 406 7.10 15.07 -15.65
C GLY A 406 6.10 14.59 -14.59
N ILE A 407 4.90 14.21 -15.03
CA ILE A 407 3.82 13.71 -14.15
C ILE A 407 3.33 12.39 -14.73
N ARG A 408 3.43 11.32 -13.95
CA ARG A 408 2.96 9.99 -14.30
C ARG A 408 1.65 9.75 -13.56
N LEU A 409 0.54 9.87 -14.28
CA LEU A 409 -0.80 9.60 -13.79
C LEU A 409 -1.16 8.14 -14.11
N LEU A 410 -1.30 7.33 -13.06
CA LEU A 410 -1.49 5.88 -13.14
C LEU A 410 -2.80 5.48 -12.47
N GLY A 411 -3.74 4.94 -13.23
CA GLY A 411 -5.09 4.61 -12.77
C GLY A 411 -5.33 3.11 -12.63
N SER A 412 -6.53 2.80 -12.19
CA SER A 412 -7.09 1.46 -12.02
C SER A 412 -6.45 0.61 -10.92
N PHE A 413 -6.08 1.25 -9.81
CA PHE A 413 -5.60 0.55 -8.61
C PHE A 413 -6.74 0.09 -7.73
N ASP A 414 -6.57 -1.04 -7.04
CA ASP A 414 -7.47 -1.40 -5.94
C ASP A 414 -7.34 -0.44 -4.75
N SER A 415 -8.24 -0.53 -3.78
CA SER A 415 -8.24 0.37 -2.60
C SER A 415 -7.00 0.25 -1.72
N THR A 416 -6.21 -0.81 -1.89
CA THR A 416 -4.94 -1.02 -1.19
C THR A 416 -3.73 -0.60 -2.02
N PHE A 417 -3.93 -0.17 -3.27
CA PHE A 417 -2.90 0.16 -4.25
C PHE A 417 -1.88 -0.97 -4.49
N ASN A 418 -2.26 -2.22 -4.28
CA ASN A 418 -1.36 -3.35 -4.50
C ASN A 418 -1.51 -3.96 -5.89
N THR A 419 -2.69 -3.84 -6.49
CA THR A 419 -3.05 -4.45 -7.78
C THR A 419 -3.57 -3.37 -8.72
N GLN A 420 -3.11 -3.39 -9.97
CA GLN A 420 -3.63 -2.54 -11.04
C GLN A 420 -4.38 -3.40 -12.05
N SER A 421 -5.65 -3.10 -12.33
CA SER A 421 -6.46 -3.82 -13.31
C SER A 421 -7.54 -2.91 -13.91
N LEU A 422 -7.43 -2.65 -15.22
CA LEU A 422 -8.41 -1.91 -16.00
C LEU A 422 -9.79 -2.59 -16.04
N ASP A 423 -9.84 -3.92 -15.95
CA ASP A 423 -11.08 -4.68 -16.02
C ASP A 423 -11.73 -4.85 -14.63
N ALA A 424 -10.93 -5.10 -13.59
CA ALA A 424 -11.44 -5.40 -12.25
C ALA A 424 -11.66 -4.14 -11.40
N THR A 425 -10.81 -3.12 -11.56
CA THR A 425 -10.81 -1.91 -10.74
C THR A 425 -10.64 -0.67 -11.63
N PRO A 426 -11.53 -0.40 -12.60
CA PRO A 426 -11.37 0.74 -13.50
C PRO A 426 -11.41 2.08 -12.75
N SER A 427 -10.45 2.95 -13.02
CA SER A 427 -10.55 4.39 -12.71
C SER A 427 -11.17 5.12 -13.90
N THR A 428 -12.35 5.71 -13.70
CA THR A 428 -13.08 6.42 -14.76
C THR A 428 -13.03 7.92 -14.54
N ILE A 429 -12.61 8.69 -15.54
CA ILE A 429 -12.62 10.16 -15.54
C ILE A 429 -13.73 10.63 -16.47
N VAL A 430 -14.65 11.45 -15.97
CA VAL A 430 -15.79 11.96 -16.74
C VAL A 430 -15.84 13.47 -16.69
N ASP A 431 -15.90 14.11 -17.84
CA ASP A 431 -16.21 15.53 -17.92
C ASP A 431 -17.73 15.75 -17.84
N ALA A 432 -18.18 16.45 -16.80
CA ALA A 432 -19.59 16.73 -16.52
C ALA A 432 -19.81 18.22 -16.20
N ARG A 433 -18.95 19.09 -16.72
CA ARG A 433 -19.09 20.54 -16.52
C ARG A 433 -20.36 21.06 -17.23
N PRO A 434 -21.17 21.91 -16.58
CA PRO A 434 -22.43 22.35 -17.15
C PRO A 434 -22.26 23.10 -18.48
N ASN A 435 -23.24 22.99 -19.37
CA ASN A 435 -23.29 23.75 -20.63
C ASN A 435 -23.85 25.17 -20.39
N SER A 436 -23.06 26.06 -19.78
CA SER A 436 -23.52 27.40 -19.36
C SER A 436 -23.22 28.51 -20.38
N GLY A 437 -23.49 28.30 -21.67
CA GLY A 437 -23.66 29.37 -22.67
C GLY A 437 -22.49 30.35 -22.89
N GLY A 438 -21.28 30.04 -22.41
CA GLY A 438 -20.08 30.87 -22.57
C GLY A 438 -19.17 30.83 -21.35
N GLY A 439 -18.21 29.90 -21.32
CA GLY A 439 -17.07 29.98 -20.39
C GLY A 439 -16.91 28.86 -19.37
N SER A 440 -17.63 27.73 -19.48
CA SER A 440 -17.40 26.58 -18.58
C SER A 440 -16.06 25.88 -18.86
N CYS A 441 -15.59 25.96 -20.10
CA CYS A 441 -14.28 25.52 -20.54
C CYS A 441 -13.49 26.73 -21.06
N ALA A 442 -12.54 27.20 -20.25
CA ALA A 442 -11.64 28.28 -20.63
C ALA A 442 -10.67 27.77 -21.70
N GLY A 443 -10.93 28.10 -22.96
CA GLY A 443 -10.05 27.78 -24.08
C GLY A 443 -10.64 28.17 -25.42
N SER A 444 -9.97 29.10 -26.09
CA SER A 444 -10.06 29.29 -27.54
C SER A 444 -8.77 28.74 -28.14
N VAL A 445 -8.61 27.42 -28.17
CA VAL A 445 -7.33 26.79 -28.56
C VAL A 445 -7.50 25.96 -29.83
N GLY A 446 -7.79 26.63 -30.94
CA GLY A 446 -7.68 26.05 -32.29
C GLY A 446 -9.00 25.73 -32.98
N LEU A 447 -9.92 24.98 -32.35
CA LEU A 447 -11.14 24.50 -33.03
C LEU A 447 -12.40 25.35 -32.80
N GLY A 448 -12.45 26.18 -31.73
CA GLY A 448 -13.60 27.03 -31.44
C GLY A 448 -13.58 27.66 -30.04
N THR A 449 -14.74 28.16 -29.59
CA THR A 449 -14.97 28.62 -28.22
C THR A 449 -15.60 27.48 -27.38
N ASP A 450 -15.29 27.41 -26.08
CA ASP A 450 -15.78 26.37 -25.13
C ASP A 450 -15.29 24.94 -25.45
N GLU A 451 -13.99 24.79 -25.76
CA GLU A 451 -13.34 23.50 -25.98
C GLU A 451 -13.01 22.80 -24.66
N CYS A 452 -13.65 21.67 -24.41
CA CYS A 452 -13.58 20.93 -23.15
C CYS A 452 -12.74 19.64 -23.28
N ALA A 453 -11.85 19.44 -22.32
CA ALA A 453 -11.28 18.13 -22.02
C ALA A 453 -11.09 17.98 -20.50
N PRO A 454 -11.32 16.78 -19.92
CA PRO A 454 -11.05 16.53 -18.52
C PRO A 454 -9.56 16.46 -18.22
N ILE A 455 -8.71 16.12 -19.21
CA ILE A 455 -7.25 16.10 -19.09
C ILE A 455 -6.63 17.02 -20.16
N THR A 456 -5.79 17.95 -19.73
CA THR A 456 -4.95 18.79 -20.59
C THR A 456 -3.47 18.58 -20.26
N ILE A 457 -2.65 18.35 -21.28
CA ILE A 457 -1.20 18.13 -21.18
C ILE A 457 -0.48 19.24 -21.93
N THR A 458 0.52 19.84 -21.28
CA THR A 458 1.46 20.79 -21.88
C THR A 458 2.88 20.31 -21.56
N ALA A 459 3.48 19.52 -22.45
CA ALA A 459 4.80 18.96 -22.25
C ALA A 459 5.89 19.98 -22.63
N ALA A 460 6.51 20.62 -21.64
CA ALA A 460 7.56 21.61 -21.85
C ALA A 460 8.63 21.58 -20.75
N GLY A 461 9.86 21.96 -21.11
CA GLY A 461 10.96 22.17 -20.16
C GLY A 461 11.61 20.92 -19.58
N MET A 462 11.44 19.75 -20.21
CA MET A 462 12.00 18.47 -19.73
C MET A 462 13.47 18.27 -20.15
N GLY A 463 14.01 19.08 -21.07
CA GLY A 463 15.44 19.10 -21.40
C GLY A 463 15.95 17.83 -22.08
N ASN A 464 15.09 17.12 -22.80
CA ASN A 464 15.37 15.87 -23.51
C ASN A 464 15.81 14.74 -22.55
N ASP A 465 15.33 14.79 -21.30
CA ASP A 465 15.45 13.70 -20.33
C ASP A 465 14.26 12.74 -20.48
N PRO A 466 14.45 11.53 -21.05
CA PRO A 466 13.35 10.61 -21.32
C PRO A 466 12.70 10.04 -20.05
N ASN A 467 13.32 10.19 -18.87
CA ASN A 467 12.70 9.79 -17.61
C ASN A 467 11.62 10.79 -17.15
N LYS A 468 11.74 12.06 -17.58
CA LYS A 468 10.76 13.11 -17.34
C LYS A 468 9.75 13.12 -18.48
N ALA A 469 8.54 12.69 -18.18
CA ALA A 469 7.46 12.69 -19.15
C ALA A 469 6.12 12.87 -18.46
N HIS A 470 5.15 13.39 -19.21
CA HIS A 470 3.76 13.29 -18.82
C HIS A 470 3.22 11.94 -19.27
N VAL A 471 2.87 11.06 -18.34
CA VAL A 471 2.30 9.74 -18.61
C VAL A 471 0.85 9.72 -18.16
N VAL A 472 -0.06 9.23 -18.99
CA VAL A 472 -1.45 8.92 -18.63
C VAL A 472 -1.71 7.46 -18.98
N GLN A 473 -1.97 6.64 -17.97
CA GLN A 473 -2.13 5.19 -18.15
C GLN A 473 -3.17 4.60 -17.22
N GLY A 474 -3.93 3.63 -17.73
CA GLY A 474 -4.82 2.82 -16.91
C GLY A 474 -6.13 3.52 -16.57
N PHE A 475 -6.68 4.36 -17.46
CA PHE A 475 -7.95 5.03 -17.25
C PHE A 475 -9.00 4.71 -18.31
N SER A 476 -10.26 4.80 -17.91
CA SER A 476 -11.40 5.05 -18.80
C SER A 476 -11.71 6.54 -18.78
N ILE A 477 -11.63 7.22 -19.92
CA ILE A 477 -11.76 8.69 -20.01
C ILE A 477 -12.89 9.03 -20.95
N VAL A 478 -13.87 9.80 -20.47
CA VAL A 478 -15.09 10.12 -21.20
C VAL A 478 -15.28 11.63 -21.31
N ALA A 479 -15.32 12.12 -22.56
CA ALA A 479 -15.60 13.51 -22.87
C ALA A 479 -17.10 13.85 -22.68
N ASP A 480 -17.38 15.14 -22.48
CA ASP A 480 -18.74 15.64 -22.26
C ASP A 480 -19.56 15.65 -23.57
N ILE A 481 -20.64 14.85 -23.60
CA ILE A 481 -21.55 14.75 -24.75
C ILE A 481 -22.46 15.96 -24.95
N THR A 482 -22.45 16.95 -24.07
CA THR A 482 -23.27 18.15 -24.18
C THR A 482 -22.55 19.30 -24.90
N LYS A 483 -21.23 19.19 -25.09
CA LYS A 483 -20.35 20.26 -25.58
C LYS A 483 -20.04 20.15 -27.07
N LYS A 484 -20.01 21.26 -27.82
CA LYS A 484 -19.74 21.22 -29.27
C LYS A 484 -18.30 20.78 -29.58
N PHE A 485 -17.37 21.18 -28.73
CA PHE A 485 -15.95 20.84 -28.84
C PHE A 485 -15.54 20.08 -27.58
N ALA A 486 -15.41 18.75 -27.68
CA ALA A 486 -15.16 17.89 -26.52
C ALA A 486 -14.17 16.77 -26.86
N PHE A 487 -13.14 16.63 -26.05
CA PHE A 487 -12.12 15.60 -26.18
C PHE A 487 -11.86 14.90 -24.86
N GLY A 488 -11.49 13.63 -24.90
CA GLY A 488 -11.09 12.90 -23.68
C GLY A 488 -9.75 13.41 -23.15
N ILE A 489 -8.76 13.57 -24.03
CA ILE A 489 -7.45 14.13 -23.69
C ILE A 489 -7.09 15.22 -24.70
N ARG A 490 -6.50 16.31 -24.19
CA ARG A 490 -5.92 17.36 -25.02
C ARG A 490 -4.43 17.52 -24.73
N ILE A 491 -3.61 17.56 -25.78
CA ILE A 491 -2.20 17.94 -25.72
C ILE A 491 -2.05 19.27 -26.46
N VAL A 492 -1.60 20.31 -25.77
CA VAL A 492 -1.49 21.67 -26.31
C VAL A 492 -0.09 22.21 -26.08
N ASN A 493 0.45 22.86 -27.11
CA ASN A 493 1.80 23.41 -27.08
C ASN A 493 2.83 22.33 -26.73
N GLY A 494 4.04 22.77 -26.43
CA GLY A 494 5.16 21.93 -26.03
C GLY A 494 6.38 22.19 -26.89
N ASN A 495 7.51 21.67 -26.44
CA ASN A 495 8.81 21.85 -27.09
C ASN A 495 9.41 20.48 -27.47
N SER A 496 10.31 20.48 -28.45
CA SER A 496 10.87 19.26 -29.06
C SER A 496 11.71 18.40 -28.10
N ASP A 497 12.09 18.94 -26.95
CA ASP A 497 12.86 18.30 -25.88
C ASP A 497 11.97 17.77 -24.74
N SER A 498 10.65 17.65 -24.95
CA SER A 498 9.72 17.09 -23.97
C SER A 498 8.92 15.92 -24.49
N TYR A 499 8.36 15.13 -23.55
CA TYR A 499 7.72 13.86 -23.83
C TYR A 499 6.32 13.78 -23.20
N SER A 500 5.36 13.27 -23.98
CA SER A 500 4.07 12.85 -23.47
C SER A 500 3.75 11.42 -23.93
N TYR A 501 3.25 10.62 -23.01
CA TYR A 501 2.95 9.21 -23.20
C TYR A 501 1.50 8.96 -22.77
N ILE A 502 0.65 8.55 -23.71
CA ILE A 502 -0.73 8.12 -23.43
C ILE A 502 -0.78 6.64 -23.75
N ILE A 503 -0.88 5.79 -22.73
CA ILE A 503 -0.65 4.35 -22.88
C ILE A 503 -1.76 3.54 -22.21
N GLY A 504 -2.34 2.58 -22.92
CA GLY A 504 -3.23 1.58 -22.30
C GLY A 504 -4.47 2.17 -21.64
N ASN A 505 -5.14 3.12 -22.31
CA ASN A 505 -6.39 3.73 -21.83
C ASN A 505 -7.57 3.36 -22.72
N TYR A 506 -8.78 3.45 -22.16
CA TYR A 506 -10.02 3.56 -22.93
C TYR A 506 -10.42 5.04 -23.00
N ILE A 507 -10.43 5.64 -24.19
CA ILE A 507 -10.67 7.06 -24.37
C ILE A 507 -11.86 7.25 -25.31
N SER A 508 -12.88 7.95 -24.84
CA SER A 508 -14.14 8.15 -25.56
C SER A 508 -14.46 9.63 -25.72
N GLY A 509 -14.72 10.04 -26.97
CA GLY A 509 -15.27 11.36 -27.30
C GLY A 509 -16.76 11.52 -26.96
N GLY A 510 -17.39 10.50 -26.34
CA GLY A 510 -18.77 10.57 -25.85
C GLY A 510 -19.47 9.22 -25.67
N ASN A 511 -20.47 9.18 -24.76
CA ASN A 511 -21.32 8.01 -24.54
C ASN A 511 -22.39 7.83 -25.65
N THR A 512 -22.86 6.59 -25.79
CA THR A 512 -23.64 6.06 -26.94
C THR A 512 -25.12 6.47 -27.00
N SER A 513 -25.63 7.26 -26.05
CA SER A 513 -27.04 7.70 -26.05
C SER A 513 -27.20 9.11 -25.48
N GLY A 514 -27.67 10.05 -26.33
CA GLY A 514 -27.99 11.41 -25.90
C GLY A 514 -28.13 12.41 -27.07
N ASN A 515 -29.05 13.37 -26.92
CA ASN A 515 -29.16 14.52 -27.83
C ASN A 515 -27.96 15.45 -27.61
N SER A 516 -26.99 15.39 -28.51
CA SER A 516 -25.84 16.30 -28.56
C SER A 516 -26.23 17.66 -29.15
N ALA A 517 -25.49 18.70 -28.78
CA ALA A 517 -25.57 19.99 -29.45
C ALA A 517 -25.18 19.82 -30.94
N THR A 518 -26.04 20.27 -31.86
CA THR A 518 -25.75 20.19 -33.30
C THR A 518 -24.51 21.01 -33.66
N GLY A 519 -23.59 20.36 -34.37
CA GLY A 519 -22.36 20.92 -34.92
C GLY A 519 -21.13 20.84 -34.02
N GLY A 520 -19.96 21.13 -34.59
CA GLY A 520 -18.66 21.09 -33.89
C GLY A 520 -17.90 19.78 -34.05
N VAL A 521 -16.86 19.59 -33.22
CA VAL A 521 -15.90 18.48 -33.33
C VAL A 521 -15.73 17.78 -32.00
N ARG A 522 -15.83 16.45 -31.99
CA ARG A 522 -15.55 15.63 -30.81
C ARG A 522 -14.63 14.48 -31.12
N GLY A 523 -13.85 14.08 -30.13
CA GLY A 523 -12.97 12.94 -30.31
C GLY A 523 -12.34 12.39 -29.05
N GLY A 524 -11.51 11.37 -29.21
CA GLY A 524 -10.77 10.81 -28.10
C GLY A 524 -9.61 11.72 -27.69
N ILE A 525 -8.70 12.00 -28.63
CA ILE A 525 -7.48 12.78 -28.37
C ILE A 525 -7.37 13.95 -29.35
N TYR A 526 -7.02 15.12 -28.83
CA TYR A 526 -6.71 16.31 -29.62
C TYR A 526 -5.29 16.81 -29.35
N LEU A 527 -4.49 16.99 -30.40
CA LEU A 527 -3.15 17.56 -30.35
C LEU A 527 -3.12 18.87 -31.11
N ASN A 528 -2.67 19.95 -30.47
CA ASN A 528 -2.56 21.27 -31.08
C ASN A 528 -1.19 21.92 -30.83
N SER A 529 -0.49 22.24 -31.92
CA SER A 529 0.77 22.98 -31.90
C SER A 529 1.82 22.39 -30.95
N SER A 530 1.80 21.07 -30.81
CA SER A 530 2.62 20.34 -29.86
C SER A 530 3.83 19.71 -30.56
N ASN A 531 5.00 20.31 -30.36
CA ASN A 531 6.25 19.84 -30.95
C ASN A 531 6.95 18.78 -30.10
N SER A 532 6.41 18.45 -28.92
CA SER A 532 6.92 17.39 -28.06
C SER A 532 6.79 16.01 -28.71
N THR A 533 7.53 15.05 -28.18
CA THR A 533 7.38 13.65 -28.56
C THR A 533 6.10 13.11 -27.92
N ASN A 534 5.01 13.08 -28.69
CA ASN A 534 3.68 12.67 -28.22
C ASN A 534 3.36 11.23 -28.65
N VAL A 535 3.69 10.27 -27.80
CA VAL A 535 3.46 8.84 -28.04
C VAL A 535 2.10 8.43 -27.49
N ILE A 536 1.29 7.86 -28.37
CA ILE A 536 -0.04 7.35 -28.07
C ILE A 536 0.00 5.88 -28.46
N ASP A 537 -0.01 5.01 -27.45
CA ASP A 537 0.29 3.59 -27.63
C ASP A 537 -0.72 2.66 -26.95
N THR A 538 -1.15 1.62 -27.66
CA THR A 538 -1.96 0.52 -27.10
C THR A 538 -3.27 1.01 -26.43
N ASN A 539 -3.83 2.13 -26.90
CA ASN A 539 -5.10 2.65 -26.40
C ASN A 539 -6.28 2.12 -27.22
N VAL A 540 -7.46 2.10 -26.60
CA VAL A 540 -8.75 1.99 -27.30
C VAL A 540 -9.34 3.39 -27.35
N ILE A 541 -9.42 3.97 -28.55
CA ILE A 541 -9.80 5.35 -28.80
C ILE A 541 -11.06 5.37 -29.65
N LYS A 542 -12.07 6.08 -29.17
CA LYS A 542 -13.37 6.22 -29.80
C LYS A 542 -13.70 7.69 -30.02
N GLY A 543 -14.17 8.01 -31.21
CA GLY A 543 -14.70 9.32 -31.57
C GLY A 543 -15.96 9.72 -30.81
N GLY A 544 -16.54 10.84 -31.21
CA GLY A 544 -17.79 11.37 -30.66
C GLY A 544 -19.06 10.78 -31.29
N TYR A 545 -20.18 11.45 -31.01
CA TYR A 545 -21.51 11.08 -31.47
C TYR A 545 -22.30 12.32 -31.92
N ASN A 546 -22.95 12.23 -33.08
CA ASN A 546 -23.89 13.23 -33.63
C ASN A 546 -23.33 14.66 -33.64
N VAL A 547 -22.17 14.81 -34.26
CA VAL A 547 -21.43 16.07 -34.47
C VAL A 547 -21.00 16.20 -35.94
N ASP A 548 -20.47 17.35 -36.34
CA ASP A 548 -19.97 17.57 -37.72
C ASP A 548 -18.67 16.79 -37.95
N GLY A 549 -17.78 16.76 -36.96
CA GLY A 549 -16.54 16.01 -37.00
C GLY A 549 -16.44 15.04 -35.83
N SER A 550 -16.36 13.75 -36.11
CA SER A 550 -16.13 12.72 -35.11
C SER A 550 -14.83 12.00 -35.40
N TYR A 551 -13.87 12.14 -34.49
CA TYR A 551 -12.50 11.69 -34.75
C TYR A 551 -11.96 10.87 -33.58
N GLY A 552 -11.28 9.77 -33.85
CA GLY A 552 -10.53 9.09 -32.79
C GLY A 552 -9.41 9.98 -32.27
N VAL A 553 -8.51 10.37 -33.18
CA VAL A 553 -7.39 11.28 -32.92
C VAL A 553 -7.42 12.45 -33.91
N VAL A 554 -7.26 13.66 -33.40
CA VAL A 554 -7.13 14.89 -34.19
C VAL A 554 -5.77 15.52 -33.93
N THR A 555 -5.02 15.84 -34.99
CA THR A 555 -3.75 16.57 -34.89
C THR A 555 -3.81 17.86 -35.70
N PHE A 556 -3.33 18.94 -35.10
CA PHE A 556 -3.22 20.26 -35.72
C PHE A 556 -1.81 20.80 -35.50
N SER A 557 -0.98 20.75 -36.55
CA SER A 557 0.42 21.18 -36.54
C SER A 557 1.22 20.64 -35.34
N ALA A 558 1.07 19.35 -35.03
CA ALA A 558 1.66 18.69 -33.87
C ALA A 558 2.36 17.40 -34.28
N ASN A 559 3.45 17.04 -33.59
CA ASN A 559 4.06 15.72 -33.69
C ASN A 559 3.15 14.68 -33.06
N ALA A 560 2.96 13.55 -33.72
CA ALA A 560 2.11 12.47 -33.23
C ALA A 560 2.67 11.10 -33.62
N TYR A 561 2.81 10.24 -32.61
CA TYR A 561 3.36 8.89 -32.74
C TYR A 561 2.29 7.90 -32.27
N LEU A 562 1.49 7.39 -33.21
CA LEU A 562 0.36 6.50 -32.96
C LEU A 562 0.80 5.06 -33.18
N TYR A 563 0.98 4.30 -32.10
CA TYR A 563 1.44 2.92 -32.16
C TYR A 563 0.37 1.97 -31.61
N ARG A 564 0.07 0.87 -32.30
CA ARG A 564 -0.67 -0.26 -31.70
C ARG A 564 -2.05 0.08 -31.12
N ASN A 565 -2.66 1.18 -31.54
CA ASN A 565 -3.96 1.62 -31.00
C ASN A 565 -5.11 0.97 -31.77
N ARG A 566 -6.26 0.89 -31.10
CA ARG A 566 -7.56 0.61 -31.71
C ARG A 566 -8.33 1.91 -31.77
N ILE A 567 -8.41 2.50 -32.95
CA ILE A 567 -8.93 3.85 -33.15
C ILE A 567 -10.21 3.78 -33.98
N SER A 568 -11.25 4.49 -33.62
CA SER A 568 -12.44 4.63 -34.47
C SER A 568 -12.96 6.06 -34.44
N GLY A 569 -13.37 6.58 -35.61
CA GLY A 569 -14.12 7.83 -35.72
C GLY A 569 -15.57 7.74 -35.24
N ASP A 570 -16.09 6.54 -34.97
CA ASP A 570 -17.48 6.29 -34.58
C ASP A 570 -18.51 7.01 -35.49
N LYS A 571 -19.56 7.62 -34.93
CA LYS A 571 -20.77 8.07 -35.65
C LYS A 571 -20.90 9.59 -35.70
N THR A 572 -21.38 10.13 -36.81
CA THR A 572 -21.58 11.58 -37.00
C THR A 572 -23.02 11.91 -37.41
N ASN A 573 -23.30 13.18 -37.67
CA ASN A 573 -24.52 13.57 -38.38
C ASN A 573 -24.50 13.07 -39.83
N LEU A 574 -25.52 12.32 -40.23
CA LEU A 574 -25.67 11.71 -41.55
C LEU A 574 -25.73 12.71 -42.72
N SER A 575 -26.11 13.97 -42.51
CA SER A 575 -26.31 14.91 -43.62
C SER A 575 -25.03 15.57 -44.15
N THR A 576 -24.00 15.73 -43.29
CA THR A 576 -22.79 16.51 -43.58
C THR A 576 -21.56 16.06 -42.79
N GLY A 577 -21.70 15.11 -41.86
CA GLY A 577 -20.70 14.82 -40.86
C GLY A 577 -19.57 13.90 -41.35
N THR A 578 -18.36 14.18 -40.89
CA THR A 578 -17.14 13.40 -41.17
C THR A 578 -16.75 12.53 -39.99
N SER A 579 -16.61 11.23 -40.22
CA SER A 579 -16.06 10.26 -39.27
C SER A 579 -14.65 9.88 -39.74
N ALA A 580 -13.64 10.02 -38.90
CA ALA A 580 -12.32 9.48 -39.20
C ALA A 580 -11.64 8.85 -37.99
N ALA A 581 -10.89 7.76 -38.17
CA ALA A 581 -10.06 7.25 -37.08
C ALA A 581 -8.99 8.29 -36.73
N VAL A 582 -8.28 8.81 -37.74
CA VAL A 582 -7.25 9.84 -37.57
C VAL A 582 -7.51 11.00 -38.52
N ASN A 583 -7.53 12.22 -37.98
CA ASN A 583 -7.61 13.46 -38.76
C ASN A 583 -6.37 14.32 -38.51
N ILE A 584 -5.61 14.62 -39.56
CA ILE A 584 -4.37 15.39 -39.49
C ILE A 584 -4.53 16.69 -40.28
N THR A 585 -4.05 17.78 -39.70
CA THR A 585 -3.96 19.08 -40.37
C THR A 585 -2.58 19.67 -40.10
N SER A 586 -1.77 19.80 -41.15
CA SER A 586 -0.38 20.23 -41.04
C SER A 586 -0.16 21.54 -41.77
N TYR A 587 0.07 22.61 -41.00
CA TYR A 587 0.54 23.90 -41.52
C TYR A 587 2.04 24.13 -41.35
N ASN A 588 2.67 23.34 -40.47
CA ASN A 588 4.09 23.35 -40.17
C ASN A 588 4.74 22.03 -40.64
N ASP A 589 5.95 21.72 -40.15
CA ASP A 589 6.73 20.51 -40.49
C ASP A 589 6.67 19.43 -39.38
N PRO A 590 5.49 18.89 -38.98
CA PRO A 590 5.44 17.87 -37.95
C PRO A 590 5.95 16.52 -38.44
N VAL A 591 6.28 15.67 -37.47
CA VAL A 591 6.56 14.24 -37.67
C VAL A 591 5.35 13.45 -37.24
N ILE A 592 4.81 12.65 -38.15
CA ILE A 592 3.62 11.82 -37.94
C ILE A 592 4.00 10.37 -38.22
N ALA A 593 4.01 9.55 -37.17
CA ALA A 593 4.17 8.10 -37.30
C ALA A 593 2.87 7.41 -36.90
N ILE A 594 2.36 6.53 -37.77
CA ILE A 594 1.12 5.78 -37.56
C ILE A 594 1.45 4.33 -37.87
N LEU A 595 1.74 3.54 -36.83
CA LEU A 595 2.28 2.20 -36.96
C LEU A 595 1.40 1.17 -36.23
N ASN A 596 1.11 0.05 -36.89
CA ASN A 596 0.45 -1.11 -36.28
C ASN A 596 -0.92 -0.79 -35.62
N ASN A 597 -1.69 0.18 -36.13
CA ASN A 597 -3.00 0.51 -35.56
C ASN A 597 -4.14 -0.22 -36.30
N THR A 598 -5.22 -0.54 -35.59
CA THR A 598 -6.51 -0.86 -36.20
C THR A 598 -7.37 0.39 -36.24
N MET A 599 -7.96 0.67 -37.39
CA MET A 599 -8.74 1.87 -37.63
C MET A 599 -10.18 1.53 -38.01
N ASN A 600 -11.11 2.27 -37.42
CA ASN A 600 -12.56 2.14 -37.58
C ASN A 600 -13.11 0.75 -37.23
N TYR A 601 -12.60 0.17 -36.13
CA TYR A 601 -13.09 -1.12 -35.62
C TYR A 601 -14.60 -1.12 -35.34
N ARG A 602 -15.19 0.02 -34.94
CA ARG A 602 -16.65 0.18 -34.69
C ARG A 602 -17.46 0.13 -35.97
N GLN A 603 -16.98 0.72 -37.06
CA GLN A 603 -17.65 0.66 -38.35
C GLN A 603 -17.69 -0.78 -38.87
N TYR A 604 -16.71 -1.60 -38.52
CA TYR A 604 -16.72 -3.03 -38.83
C TYR A 604 -17.66 -3.83 -37.93
N SER A 605 -17.57 -3.63 -36.61
CA SER A 605 -18.35 -4.39 -35.63
C SER A 605 -19.82 -3.98 -35.60
N ASP A 606 -20.12 -2.68 -35.59
CA ASP A 606 -21.44 -2.12 -35.37
C ASP A 606 -21.95 -1.36 -36.62
N SER A 607 -21.69 -1.91 -37.82
CA SER A 607 -21.90 -1.25 -39.13
C SER A 607 -23.30 -0.68 -39.38
N SER A 608 -24.34 -1.20 -38.70
CA SER A 608 -25.72 -0.70 -38.81
C SER A 608 -25.99 0.56 -37.97
N ASP A 609 -25.26 0.74 -36.86
CA ASP A 609 -25.48 1.83 -35.90
C ASP A 609 -24.49 3.00 -36.08
N VAL A 610 -23.33 2.72 -36.67
CA VAL A 610 -22.20 3.64 -36.82
C VAL A 610 -22.13 4.16 -38.26
N THR A 611 -22.81 5.29 -38.49
CA THR A 611 -22.97 5.89 -39.82
C THR A 611 -22.52 7.36 -39.87
N SER A 612 -22.12 7.82 -41.06
CA SER A 612 -21.66 9.19 -41.32
C SER A 612 -21.95 9.63 -42.76
N PHE A 613 -21.73 10.91 -43.09
CA PHE A 613 -21.75 11.35 -44.49
C PHE A 613 -20.45 10.98 -45.20
N PHE A 614 -19.31 11.29 -44.58
CA PHE A 614 -17.98 10.85 -45.00
C PHE A 614 -17.37 9.92 -43.95
N SER A 615 -16.76 8.82 -44.40
CA SER A 615 -15.98 7.90 -43.56
C SER A 615 -14.54 7.81 -44.07
N TYR A 616 -13.58 8.04 -43.17
CA TYR A 616 -12.16 7.95 -43.44
C TYR A 616 -11.44 7.04 -42.45
N GLY A 617 -10.47 6.25 -42.88
CA GLY A 617 -9.47 5.71 -41.97
C GLY A 617 -8.54 6.82 -41.49
N ILE A 618 -7.75 7.33 -42.44
CA ILE A 618 -6.86 8.47 -42.26
C ILE A 618 -7.32 9.60 -43.18
N ASN A 619 -7.58 10.77 -42.61
CA ASN A 619 -7.85 12.00 -43.36
C ASN A 619 -6.77 13.04 -43.05
N SER A 620 -6.05 13.51 -44.07
CA SER A 620 -4.88 14.36 -43.88
C SER A 620 -4.84 15.54 -44.84
N TYR A 621 -4.72 16.74 -44.27
CA TYR A 621 -4.43 17.99 -44.98
C TYR A 621 -2.97 18.40 -44.81
N GLU A 622 -2.28 18.62 -45.93
CA GLU A 622 -0.94 19.20 -45.96
C GLU A 622 -0.94 20.56 -46.65
N ASN A 623 -0.55 21.61 -45.93
CA ASN A 623 -0.34 22.93 -46.54
C ASN A 623 1.00 23.03 -47.29
N THR A 624 2.03 22.31 -46.81
CA THR A 624 3.38 22.26 -47.37
C THR A 624 3.91 20.83 -47.34
N ALA A 625 4.71 20.46 -48.35
CA ALA A 625 5.21 19.09 -48.56
C ALA A 625 6.41 18.78 -47.65
N THR A 626 6.29 19.14 -46.38
CA THR A 626 7.36 19.13 -45.37
C THR A 626 6.99 18.29 -44.16
N THR A 627 5.71 17.91 -44.02
CA THR A 627 5.29 16.92 -43.03
C THR A 627 5.93 15.57 -43.33
N LYS A 628 6.51 14.94 -42.30
CA LYS A 628 7.15 13.63 -42.41
C LYS A 628 6.18 12.55 -41.97
N TYR A 629 5.54 11.89 -42.93
CA TYR A 629 4.62 10.77 -42.67
C TYR A 629 5.32 9.42 -42.76
N HIS A 630 5.14 8.63 -41.71
CA HIS A 630 5.51 7.22 -41.64
C HIS A 630 4.25 6.41 -41.30
N ILE A 631 3.62 5.79 -42.30
CA ILE A 631 2.35 5.06 -42.15
C ILE A 631 2.61 3.61 -42.52
N ALA A 632 2.72 2.73 -41.53
CA ALA A 632 3.05 1.34 -41.81
C ALA A 632 2.33 0.31 -40.93
N GLY A 633 2.04 -0.86 -41.49
CA GLY A 633 1.48 -1.97 -40.73
C GLY A 633 0.07 -1.71 -40.19
N ASN A 634 -0.70 -0.76 -40.73
CA ASN A 634 -2.03 -0.46 -40.19
C ASN A 634 -3.10 -1.31 -40.86
N THR A 635 -4.09 -1.75 -40.07
CA THR A 635 -5.34 -2.33 -40.59
C THR A 635 -6.42 -1.26 -40.61
N ILE A 636 -6.80 -0.84 -41.80
CA ILE A 636 -7.68 0.30 -42.03
C ILE A 636 -9.00 -0.18 -42.63
N TYR A 637 -10.06 -0.02 -41.84
CA TYR A 637 -11.43 -0.23 -42.31
C TYR A 637 -12.10 1.11 -42.63
N SER A 638 -12.97 1.14 -43.65
CA SER A 638 -13.85 2.29 -43.88
C SER A 638 -15.18 1.83 -44.43
N SER A 639 -16.26 2.13 -43.71
CA SER A 639 -17.65 1.87 -44.11
C SER A 639 -18.60 2.77 -43.32
N GLY A 640 -19.90 2.71 -43.62
CA GLY A 640 -20.93 3.50 -42.93
C GLY A 640 -21.08 4.94 -43.43
N GLY A 641 -20.19 5.41 -44.31
CA GLY A 641 -20.32 6.67 -45.03
C GLY A 641 -21.36 6.58 -46.14
N ILE A 642 -22.35 7.47 -46.17
CA ILE A 642 -23.38 7.45 -47.22
C ILE A 642 -22.96 8.13 -48.53
N ASN A 643 -21.95 9.01 -48.50
CA ASN A 643 -21.45 9.70 -49.68
C ASN A 643 -20.08 9.20 -50.13
N SER A 644 -19.15 9.05 -49.18
CA SER A 644 -17.79 8.54 -49.47
C SER A 644 -17.27 7.67 -48.33
N ASN A 645 -16.63 6.58 -48.72
CA ASN A 645 -15.87 5.71 -47.84
C ASN A 645 -14.44 5.64 -48.39
N THR A 646 -13.50 6.19 -47.64
CA THR A 646 -12.10 6.26 -48.07
C THR A 646 -11.19 5.67 -47.00
N GLY A 647 -10.18 4.89 -47.40
CA GLY A 647 -9.19 4.34 -46.47
C GLY A 647 -8.22 5.44 -46.04
N ILE A 648 -7.36 5.86 -46.97
CA ILE A 648 -6.36 6.91 -46.78
C ILE A 648 -6.67 8.08 -47.71
N ASN A 649 -6.89 9.27 -47.16
CA ASN A 649 -7.13 10.50 -47.90
C ASN A 649 -6.03 11.54 -47.60
N MET A 650 -5.27 11.92 -48.62
CA MET A 650 -4.22 12.93 -48.56
C MET A 650 -4.58 14.07 -49.52
N TYR A 651 -4.80 15.27 -48.97
CA TYR A 651 -5.18 16.44 -49.74
C TYR A 651 -4.40 17.69 -49.32
N GLY A 652 -4.50 18.77 -50.10
CA GLY A 652 -3.60 19.91 -50.02
C GLY A 652 -2.49 19.79 -51.04
N VAL A 653 -1.21 19.80 -50.65
CA VAL A 653 -0.06 19.71 -51.59
C VAL A 653 0.37 18.27 -51.91
N SER A 654 1.33 18.11 -52.82
CA SER A 654 1.96 16.80 -53.11
C SER A 654 2.69 16.26 -51.88
N THR A 655 2.22 15.13 -51.35
CA THR A 655 2.77 14.50 -50.14
C THR A 655 4.16 13.87 -50.36
N LYS A 656 4.91 13.65 -49.27
CA LYS A 656 6.17 12.87 -49.20
C LYS A 656 6.00 11.56 -48.40
N ALA A 657 4.77 11.15 -48.14
CA ALA A 657 4.49 10.07 -47.21
C ALA A 657 5.19 8.75 -47.57
N GLN A 658 5.66 8.06 -46.53
CA GLN A 658 6.11 6.69 -46.58
C GLN A 658 4.94 5.79 -46.14
N MET A 659 4.35 5.05 -47.07
CA MET A 659 3.19 4.18 -46.82
C MET A 659 3.52 2.73 -47.17
N LEU A 660 3.74 1.90 -46.13
CA LEU A 660 4.25 0.53 -46.29
C LEU A 660 3.37 -0.49 -45.57
N ASN A 661 3.13 -1.65 -46.18
CA ASN A 661 2.55 -2.80 -45.47
C ASN A 661 1.22 -2.50 -44.75
N ASN A 662 0.38 -1.62 -45.30
CA ASN A 662 -0.94 -1.35 -44.74
C ASN A 662 -2.00 -2.23 -45.41
N LEU A 663 -2.93 -2.75 -44.61
CA LEU A 663 -4.12 -3.44 -45.07
C LEU A 663 -5.29 -2.44 -45.11
N VAL A 664 -5.82 -2.15 -46.29
CA VAL A 664 -6.95 -1.23 -46.47
C VAL A 664 -8.14 -2.00 -47.02
N HIS A 665 -9.19 -2.14 -46.22
CA HIS A 665 -10.39 -2.87 -46.59
C HIS A 665 -11.63 -1.97 -46.57
N ILE A 666 -12.36 -1.95 -47.68
CA ILE A 666 -13.64 -1.27 -47.82
C ILE A 666 -14.64 -2.27 -48.40
N PRO A 667 -15.71 -2.62 -47.66
CA PRO A 667 -16.59 -3.71 -48.05
C PRO A 667 -17.39 -3.35 -49.31
N SER A 668 -17.72 -4.38 -50.09
CA SER A 668 -18.59 -4.24 -51.26
C SER A 668 -19.94 -3.65 -50.88
N GLY A 669 -20.50 -2.79 -51.74
CA GLY A 669 -21.77 -2.08 -51.49
C GLY A 669 -21.63 -0.77 -50.72
N SER A 670 -20.43 -0.39 -50.29
CA SER A 670 -20.15 0.95 -49.72
C SER A 670 -20.31 2.04 -50.78
N ALA A 671 -20.77 3.23 -50.37
CA ALA A 671 -20.87 4.39 -51.25
C ALA A 671 -19.47 4.95 -51.62
N SER A 672 -19.22 5.15 -52.91
CA SER A 672 -17.97 5.69 -53.48
C SER A 672 -16.69 5.12 -52.83
N PRO A 673 -16.47 3.78 -52.86
CA PRO A 673 -15.37 3.17 -52.14
C PRO A 673 -14.02 3.54 -52.76
N THR A 674 -13.10 4.12 -51.98
CA THR A 674 -11.75 4.50 -52.44
C THR A 674 -10.67 4.08 -51.44
N CYS A 675 -9.72 3.23 -51.82
CA CYS A 675 -8.70 2.74 -50.89
C CYS A 675 -7.69 3.85 -50.51
N ALA A 676 -7.10 4.51 -51.52
CA ALA A 676 -6.22 5.65 -51.32
C ALA A 676 -6.59 6.80 -52.26
N HIS A 677 -6.63 8.02 -51.74
CA HIS A 677 -6.90 9.23 -52.51
C HIS A 677 -5.83 10.29 -52.25
N PHE A 678 -5.21 10.74 -53.34
CA PHE A 678 -4.23 11.82 -53.37
C PHE A 678 -4.75 12.94 -54.27
N THR A 679 -5.06 14.09 -53.70
CA THR A 679 -5.57 15.24 -54.49
C THR A 679 -4.55 15.74 -55.51
N ASN A 680 -3.25 15.65 -55.16
CA ASN A 680 -2.12 15.94 -56.04
C ASN A 680 -1.24 14.71 -56.17
N THR A 681 -0.52 14.58 -57.28
CA THR A 681 0.44 13.49 -57.47
C THR A 681 1.50 13.53 -56.38
N PRO A 682 1.74 12.43 -55.64
CA PRO A 682 2.78 12.38 -54.61
C PRO A 682 4.15 12.72 -55.20
N THR A 683 5.01 13.30 -54.37
CA THR A 683 6.37 13.70 -54.77
C THR A 683 7.27 12.49 -55.06
N THR A 684 8.43 12.74 -55.67
CA THR A 684 9.42 11.72 -56.00
C THR A 684 10.04 11.01 -54.80
N SER A 685 9.93 11.57 -53.59
CA SER A 685 10.40 10.95 -52.35
C SER A 685 9.35 10.07 -51.65
N SER A 686 8.12 10.00 -52.17
CA SER A 686 7.03 9.21 -51.57
C SER A 686 7.21 7.72 -51.85
N VAL A 687 6.73 6.88 -50.93
CA VAL A 687 6.74 5.42 -51.08
C VAL A 687 5.33 4.89 -50.83
N PHE A 688 4.87 3.98 -51.70
CA PHE A 688 3.58 3.32 -51.60
C PHE A 688 3.73 1.84 -52.02
N GLN A 689 4.21 1.00 -51.11
CA GLN A 689 4.63 -0.39 -51.39
C GLN A 689 4.13 -1.35 -50.32
N GLY A 690 3.98 -2.64 -50.66
CA GLY A 690 3.58 -3.66 -49.70
C GLY A 690 2.15 -3.52 -49.17
N ASN A 691 1.35 -2.57 -49.67
CA ASN A 691 -0.01 -2.35 -49.16
C ASN A 691 -1.00 -3.30 -49.83
N ASP A 692 -1.93 -3.83 -49.07
CA ASP A 692 -3.05 -4.62 -49.59
C ASP A 692 -4.32 -3.75 -49.69
N LEU A 693 -4.84 -3.57 -50.90
CA LEU A 693 -5.94 -2.65 -51.19
C LEU A 693 -7.19 -3.41 -51.63
N ASP A 694 -8.05 -3.75 -50.67
CA ASP A 694 -9.34 -4.40 -50.93
C ASP A 694 -10.51 -3.42 -50.98
N CYS A 695 -10.62 -2.72 -52.10
CA CYS A 695 -11.80 -1.96 -52.50
C CYS A 695 -12.50 -2.63 -53.69
N SER A 696 -13.10 -3.80 -53.48
CA SER A 696 -13.57 -4.74 -54.53
C SER A 696 -14.57 -4.19 -55.56
N THR A 697 -15.31 -3.12 -55.23
CA THR A 697 -16.26 -2.45 -56.16
C THR A 697 -15.90 -0.99 -56.44
N GLY A 698 -14.73 -0.55 -55.96
CA GLY A 698 -14.33 0.86 -55.91
C GLY A 698 -13.01 1.15 -56.58
N THR A 699 -12.54 2.39 -56.38
CA THR A 699 -11.24 2.82 -56.89
C THR A 699 -10.13 2.43 -55.92
N LYS A 700 -9.08 1.79 -56.43
CA LYS A 700 -7.91 1.43 -55.62
C LYS A 700 -7.13 2.69 -55.24
N VAL A 701 -6.73 3.47 -56.24
CA VAL A 701 -5.99 4.72 -56.02
C VAL A 701 -6.56 5.84 -56.89
N ILE A 702 -6.78 7.02 -56.30
CA ILE A 702 -7.00 8.26 -57.05
C ILE A 702 -5.77 9.13 -56.87
N SER A 703 -5.20 9.66 -57.95
CA SER A 703 -4.07 10.60 -57.91
C SER A 703 -4.26 11.72 -58.92
N SER A 704 -4.26 12.98 -58.46
CA SER A 704 -4.43 14.16 -59.32
C SER A 704 -5.68 14.07 -60.22
N GLY A 705 -6.78 13.56 -59.68
CA GLY A 705 -8.04 13.34 -60.41
C GLY A 705 -8.07 12.10 -61.32
N THR A 706 -6.95 11.38 -61.49
CA THR A 706 -6.90 10.15 -62.26
C THR A 706 -7.23 8.95 -61.37
N SER A 707 -8.19 8.12 -61.79
CA SER A 707 -8.61 6.92 -61.06
C SER A 707 -7.91 5.66 -61.60
N PHE A 708 -7.13 5.00 -60.73
CA PHE A 708 -6.46 3.75 -61.00
C PHE A 708 -7.23 2.61 -60.35
N ASN A 709 -8.00 1.89 -61.16
CA ASN A 709 -8.89 0.83 -60.69
C ASN A 709 -8.28 -0.57 -60.83
N VAL A 710 -7.23 -0.71 -61.64
CA VAL A 710 -6.61 -2.01 -61.98
C VAL A 710 -5.23 -2.10 -61.35
N TYR A 711 -4.95 -3.18 -60.63
CA TYR A 711 -3.60 -3.54 -60.21
C TYR A 711 -3.07 -4.64 -61.13
N CYS A 712 -1.99 -4.35 -61.83
CA CYS A 712 -1.44 -5.21 -62.88
C CYS A 712 -0.42 -6.20 -62.35
N THR A 713 -0.24 -7.33 -63.04
CA THR A 713 0.81 -8.32 -62.73
C THR A 713 2.23 -7.76 -62.81
N SER A 714 2.42 -6.64 -63.50
CA SER A 714 3.65 -5.84 -63.49
C SER A 714 3.94 -5.14 -62.16
N GLY A 715 3.03 -5.25 -61.18
CA GLY A 715 3.12 -4.58 -59.89
C GLY A 715 2.73 -3.11 -59.94
N ALA A 716 2.06 -2.64 -61.00
CA ALA A 716 1.70 -1.23 -61.17
C ALA A 716 0.18 -1.03 -61.19
N PHE A 717 -0.29 0.08 -60.61
CA PHE A 717 -1.67 0.50 -60.80
C PHE A 717 -1.85 1.15 -62.17
N SER A 718 -2.92 0.80 -62.87
CA SER A 718 -3.24 1.32 -64.20
C SER A 718 -4.70 1.80 -64.28
N THR A 719 -4.93 2.73 -65.19
CA THR A 719 -6.28 3.17 -65.60
C THR A 719 -6.93 2.20 -66.58
N SER A 720 -6.13 1.33 -67.22
CA SER A 720 -6.57 0.40 -68.27
C SER A 720 -6.45 -1.05 -67.83
N ALA A 721 -7.48 -1.84 -68.12
CA ALA A 721 -7.46 -3.30 -67.96
C ALA A 721 -6.39 -3.99 -68.82
N LEU A 722 -5.85 -3.31 -69.83
CA LEU A 722 -4.75 -3.81 -70.68
C LEU A 722 -3.37 -3.63 -70.03
N CYS A 723 -3.28 -3.03 -68.84
CA CYS A 723 -2.03 -2.90 -68.09
C CYS A 723 -0.88 -2.21 -68.86
N SER A 724 -1.21 -1.13 -69.58
CA SER A 724 -0.23 -0.33 -70.33
C SER A 724 0.65 0.52 -69.39
N LEU A 725 1.96 0.48 -69.60
CA LEU A 725 2.98 1.13 -68.75
C LEU A 725 3.00 2.67 -68.84
N THR A 726 2.26 3.29 -69.77
CA THR A 726 2.30 4.76 -69.97
C THR A 726 1.43 5.56 -69.00
N THR A 727 0.56 4.90 -68.23
CA THR A 727 -0.36 5.54 -67.27
C THR A 727 -0.36 4.81 -65.93
N THR A 728 0.81 4.75 -65.30
CA THR A 728 1.04 4.03 -64.04
C THR A 728 1.20 4.97 -62.85
N PHE A 729 0.59 4.62 -61.72
CA PHE A 729 0.78 5.37 -60.47
C PHE A 729 2.16 5.08 -59.86
N LEU A 730 2.93 6.14 -59.60
CA LEU A 730 4.25 6.09 -58.94
C LEU A 730 5.23 5.03 -59.49
N ASN A 731 5.13 4.68 -60.77
CA ASN A 731 6.06 3.78 -61.43
C ASN A 731 6.75 4.54 -62.57
N ASP A 732 7.96 5.06 -62.29
CA ASP A 732 8.78 5.67 -63.33
C ASP A 732 9.66 4.61 -64.01
N ILE A 733 10.00 4.83 -65.28
CA ILE A 733 10.68 3.84 -66.13
C ILE A 733 12.18 3.68 -65.78
N ILE A 734 12.74 4.56 -64.93
CA ILE A 734 14.19 4.72 -64.78
C ILE A 734 14.68 4.34 -63.37
N VAL A 735 13.85 4.46 -62.33
CA VAL A 735 14.17 4.19 -60.94
C VAL A 735 13.19 3.15 -60.41
N ASN A 736 13.71 1.96 -60.11
CA ASN A 736 12.91 0.87 -59.57
C ASN A 736 11.99 1.35 -58.42
N THR A 737 10.69 1.19 -58.67
CA THR A 737 9.76 0.51 -57.76
C THR A 737 9.04 1.28 -56.64
N ARG A 738 8.87 2.62 -56.66
CA ARG A 738 8.15 3.37 -55.58
C ARG A 738 6.68 2.97 -55.32
N GLY A 739 6.01 2.36 -56.30
CA GLY A 739 4.60 1.97 -56.24
C GLY A 739 4.33 0.47 -56.43
N VAL A 740 5.36 -0.39 -56.37
CA VAL A 740 5.21 -1.83 -56.69
C VAL A 740 5.08 -2.72 -55.45
N GLN A 741 4.83 -4.02 -55.68
CA GLN A 741 4.68 -5.04 -54.63
C GLN A 741 3.51 -4.72 -53.67
N ASN A 742 2.44 -4.13 -54.20
CA ASN A 742 1.15 -4.04 -53.52
C ASN A 742 0.29 -5.29 -53.79
N PHE A 743 -0.82 -5.42 -53.08
CA PHE A 743 -1.74 -6.54 -53.14
C PHE A 743 -3.19 -6.06 -53.28
N THR A 744 -4.08 -6.97 -53.67
CA THR A 744 -5.53 -6.74 -53.69
C THR A 744 -6.28 -7.97 -53.19
N ASN A 745 -5.73 -8.62 -52.17
CA ASN A 745 -6.29 -9.79 -51.54
C ASN A 745 -7.47 -9.37 -50.65
N THR A 746 -8.50 -10.21 -50.54
CA THR A 746 -9.61 -9.94 -49.63
C THR A 746 -9.27 -10.54 -48.26
N PRO A 747 -9.09 -9.72 -47.21
CA PRO A 747 -8.79 -10.22 -45.88
C PRO A 747 -10.02 -10.88 -45.25
N ILE A 748 -9.78 -11.84 -44.34
CA ILE A 748 -10.82 -12.45 -43.50
C ILE A 748 -10.50 -12.11 -42.05
N PHE A 749 -11.36 -11.31 -41.43
CA PHE A 749 -11.22 -10.92 -40.02
C PHE A 749 -11.96 -11.89 -39.09
N ALA A 750 -11.40 -12.12 -37.91
CA ALA A 750 -11.96 -12.91 -36.84
C ALA A 750 -13.25 -12.28 -36.28
N ALA A 751 -14.11 -13.13 -35.71
CA ALA A 751 -15.23 -12.65 -34.90
C ALA A 751 -14.72 -11.93 -33.64
N TYR A 752 -15.53 -10.98 -33.14
CA TYR A 752 -15.20 -10.18 -31.96
C TYR A 752 -16.22 -10.42 -30.82
N PRO A 753 -15.82 -10.25 -29.55
CA PRO A 753 -16.77 -10.29 -28.43
C PRO A 753 -17.68 -9.05 -28.43
N ALA A 754 -18.98 -9.24 -28.18
CA ALA A 754 -19.95 -8.13 -28.17
C ALA A 754 -19.63 -7.03 -27.12
N LEU A 755 -18.99 -7.39 -26.00
CA LEU A 755 -18.57 -6.45 -24.96
C LEU A 755 -17.21 -5.80 -25.22
N GLN A 756 -16.46 -6.30 -26.20
CA GLN A 756 -15.11 -5.82 -26.54
C GLN A 756 -14.97 -5.65 -28.07
N PRO A 757 -15.82 -4.82 -28.70
CA PRO A 757 -15.82 -4.63 -30.16
C PRO A 757 -14.48 -4.10 -30.70
N TRP A 758 -13.64 -3.51 -29.85
CA TRP A 758 -12.29 -3.08 -30.19
C TRP A 758 -11.30 -4.23 -30.45
N LEU A 759 -11.68 -5.47 -30.14
CA LEU A 759 -10.92 -6.66 -30.53
C LEU A 759 -11.23 -7.12 -31.98
N ALA A 760 -12.07 -6.40 -32.70
CA ALA A 760 -12.31 -6.66 -34.12
C ALA A 760 -11.07 -6.37 -34.99
N LEU A 761 -11.16 -6.76 -36.27
CA LEU A 761 -10.13 -6.54 -37.30
C LEU A 761 -8.80 -7.30 -37.09
N GLY A 762 -8.75 -8.27 -36.15
CA GLY A 762 -7.70 -9.29 -36.15
C GLY A 762 -7.95 -10.32 -37.25
N LEU A 763 -6.90 -10.91 -37.84
CA LEU A 763 -7.05 -11.97 -38.84
C LEU A 763 -7.65 -13.25 -38.22
N ALA A 764 -8.51 -13.94 -38.97
CA ALA A 764 -9.14 -15.19 -38.53
C ALA A 764 -8.15 -16.37 -38.61
N THR A 765 -7.74 -16.91 -37.47
CA THR A 765 -6.85 -18.09 -37.39
C THR A 765 -7.53 -19.35 -37.93
N GLY A 766 -6.86 -20.10 -38.81
CA GLY A 766 -7.31 -21.43 -39.26
C GLY A 766 -8.31 -21.45 -40.42
N SER A 767 -8.66 -20.29 -40.98
CA SER A 767 -9.54 -20.16 -42.16
C SER A 767 -8.79 -19.86 -43.47
N GLY A 768 -7.47 -20.03 -43.49
CA GLY A 768 -6.65 -19.78 -44.69
C GLY A 768 -6.57 -18.30 -45.02
N GLY A 769 -6.15 -17.47 -44.05
CA GLY A 769 -5.76 -16.10 -44.36
C GLY A 769 -4.76 -16.11 -45.53
N SER A 770 -4.84 -15.12 -46.41
CA SER A 770 -3.91 -15.11 -47.55
C SER A 770 -2.49 -15.01 -47.01
N CYS A 771 -1.64 -16.02 -47.23
CA CYS A 771 -0.26 -15.99 -46.75
C CYS A 771 0.56 -14.82 -47.34
N ASN A 772 0.03 -14.17 -48.38
CA ASN A 772 0.54 -12.90 -48.90
C ASN A 772 0.34 -11.73 -47.93
N ILE A 773 -0.69 -11.74 -47.09
CA ILE A 773 -0.91 -10.73 -46.04
C ILE A 773 0.09 -11.00 -44.89
N VAL A 774 0.22 -12.27 -44.50
CA VAL A 774 1.10 -12.69 -43.39
C VAL A 774 2.59 -12.49 -43.70
N TYR A 775 3.04 -12.80 -44.92
CA TYR A 775 4.46 -12.76 -45.29
C TYR A 775 4.80 -11.89 -46.50
N GLY A 776 3.82 -11.29 -47.19
CA GLY A 776 4.06 -10.61 -48.47
C GLY A 776 4.53 -9.16 -48.36
N GLY A 777 4.64 -8.60 -47.15
CA GLY A 777 5.09 -7.23 -46.93
C GLY A 777 6.53 -6.99 -47.38
N VAL A 778 6.88 -5.71 -47.50
CA VAL A 778 8.20 -5.23 -47.93
C VAL A 778 9.07 -4.79 -46.76
N ASN A 779 10.38 -4.71 -46.99
CA ASN A 779 11.33 -4.22 -46.00
C ASN A 779 11.07 -2.73 -45.67
N THR A 780 11.02 -2.42 -44.37
CA THR A 780 10.68 -1.09 -43.85
C THR A 780 11.88 -0.24 -43.41
N PHE A 781 13.07 -0.83 -43.25
CA PHE A 781 14.23 -0.20 -42.60
C PHE A 781 14.65 1.12 -43.26
N SER A 782 14.73 1.14 -44.60
CA SER A 782 15.16 2.32 -45.36
C SER A 782 14.14 3.46 -45.36
N SER A 783 12.85 3.15 -45.19
CA SER A 783 11.75 4.12 -45.24
C SER A 783 11.27 4.58 -43.86
N LEU A 784 11.36 3.74 -42.84
CA LEU A 784 10.94 4.06 -41.46
C LEU A 784 12.08 4.58 -40.59
N GLY A 785 13.33 4.23 -40.88
CA GLY A 785 14.50 4.73 -40.13
C GLY A 785 14.39 4.45 -38.64
N SER A 786 14.34 5.49 -37.80
CA SER A 786 14.21 5.37 -36.34
C SER A 786 12.89 4.76 -35.86
N PHE A 787 11.89 4.64 -36.74
CA PHE A 787 10.57 4.05 -36.42
C PHE A 787 10.49 2.56 -36.74
N ASP A 788 11.51 1.98 -37.38
CA ASP A 788 11.50 0.57 -37.78
C ASP A 788 11.37 -0.35 -36.56
N SER A 789 12.07 -0.05 -35.46
CA SER A 789 11.98 -0.84 -34.22
C SER A 789 10.58 -0.85 -33.61
N GLU A 790 9.81 0.25 -33.74
CA GLU A 790 8.43 0.29 -33.26
C GLU A 790 7.47 -0.46 -34.18
N TYR A 791 7.70 -0.41 -35.50
CA TYR A 791 6.95 -1.22 -36.47
C TYR A 791 7.17 -2.73 -36.27
N LEU A 792 8.38 -3.15 -35.92
CA LEU A 792 8.70 -4.55 -35.65
C LEU A 792 8.12 -5.06 -34.33
N LEU A 793 7.43 -4.23 -33.55
CA LEU A 793 6.71 -4.67 -32.37
C LEU A 793 5.22 -4.72 -32.69
N ASP A 794 4.69 -5.93 -32.92
CA ASP A 794 3.25 -6.10 -33.06
C ASP A 794 2.56 -6.10 -31.69
N ALA A 795 1.28 -5.78 -31.68
CA ALA A 795 0.48 -5.79 -30.47
C ALA A 795 -0.15 -7.17 -30.26
N THR A 796 0.11 -7.78 -29.10
CA THR A 796 -0.82 -8.77 -28.53
C THR A 796 -1.54 -8.16 -27.33
N ILE A 797 -2.68 -8.73 -26.95
CA ILE A 797 -3.54 -8.22 -25.86
C ILE A 797 -2.79 -8.14 -24.51
N VAL A 798 -1.72 -8.94 -24.33
CA VAL A 798 -1.00 -9.07 -23.05
C VAL A 798 0.37 -8.39 -23.04
N SER A 799 1.07 -8.34 -24.20
CA SER A 799 2.38 -7.68 -24.36
C SER A 799 2.69 -7.47 -25.85
N PRO A 800 3.43 -6.42 -26.25
CA PRO A 800 4.00 -6.37 -27.58
C PRO A 800 4.84 -7.63 -27.86
N VAL A 801 4.74 -8.17 -29.07
CA VAL A 801 5.53 -9.31 -29.54
C VAL A 801 6.38 -8.82 -30.70
N THR A 802 7.67 -9.14 -30.66
CA THR A 802 8.60 -8.80 -31.73
C THR A 802 8.25 -9.60 -32.98
N ARG A 803 7.91 -8.91 -34.06
CA ARG A 803 7.94 -9.45 -35.43
C ARG A 803 9.38 -9.85 -35.71
N VAL A 804 9.64 -11.14 -35.82
CA VAL A 804 10.98 -11.63 -36.14
C VAL A 804 11.21 -11.34 -37.63
N GLY A 805 11.92 -10.25 -37.91
CA GLY A 805 12.36 -9.94 -39.26
C GLY A 805 13.37 -10.97 -39.73
N GLY A 806 12.95 -11.88 -40.62
CA GLY A 806 13.82 -12.83 -41.29
C GLY A 806 14.34 -13.99 -40.42
N GLU A 807 14.49 -15.14 -41.07
CA GLU A 807 15.24 -16.34 -40.61
C GLU A 807 14.47 -17.37 -39.76
N SER A 808 13.66 -18.17 -40.46
CA SER A 808 13.78 -19.64 -40.58
C SER A 808 12.51 -20.29 -41.16
N GLN A 809 11.42 -19.52 -41.31
CA GLN A 809 10.11 -20.00 -41.78
C GLN A 809 9.40 -19.08 -42.80
N THR A 810 10.14 -18.29 -43.59
CA THR A 810 9.54 -17.42 -44.64
C THR A 810 9.57 -18.10 -46.01
N PRO A 811 8.47 -18.13 -46.79
CA PRO A 811 8.46 -18.71 -48.14
C PRO A 811 9.51 -18.07 -49.08
N PRO A 812 10.13 -18.83 -50.01
CA PRO A 812 11.10 -18.28 -50.96
C PRO A 812 10.52 -17.12 -51.80
N GLY A 813 11.17 -15.95 -51.77
CA GLY A 813 10.75 -14.75 -52.52
C GLY A 813 9.94 -13.73 -51.71
N SER A 814 9.61 -14.03 -50.45
CA SER A 814 9.02 -13.10 -49.49
C SER A 814 10.11 -12.42 -48.62
N TYR A 815 9.87 -11.17 -48.20
CA TYR A 815 10.72 -10.47 -47.22
C TYR A 815 10.35 -10.79 -45.76
N GLY A 816 9.29 -11.56 -45.53
CA GLY A 816 8.87 -12.02 -44.20
C GLY A 816 8.18 -10.96 -43.33
N TYR A 817 7.62 -9.90 -43.91
CA TYR A 817 6.89 -8.86 -43.18
C TYR A 817 5.38 -9.04 -43.35
N SER A 818 4.63 -8.84 -42.27
CA SER A 818 3.16 -8.85 -42.27
C SER A 818 2.56 -7.52 -42.70
N ILE A 819 1.38 -7.57 -43.34
CA ILE A 819 0.66 -6.43 -43.92
C ILE A 819 -0.59 -6.15 -43.09
N GLY A 820 -0.54 -5.11 -42.27
CA GLY A 820 -1.62 -4.82 -41.31
C GLY A 820 -1.17 -5.03 -39.87
N ALA A 821 -2.08 -4.71 -38.95
CA ALA A 821 -1.86 -4.68 -37.51
C ALA A 821 -2.47 -5.92 -36.82
N PHE A 822 -1.88 -6.35 -35.69
CA PHE A 822 -2.34 -7.50 -34.89
C PHE A 822 -2.31 -8.83 -35.66
N GLU A 823 -1.26 -9.02 -36.45
CA GLU A 823 -1.06 -10.23 -37.24
C GLU A 823 -0.09 -11.12 -36.49
N VAL A 824 -0.63 -11.88 -35.53
CA VAL A 824 0.07 -13.08 -35.07
C VAL A 824 0.11 -14.00 -36.27
N ASP A 825 1.31 -14.36 -36.73
CA ASP A 825 1.55 -15.24 -37.86
C ASP A 825 0.50 -16.35 -37.88
N ASP A 826 -0.39 -16.32 -38.89
CA ASP A 826 -1.46 -17.31 -38.98
C ASP A 826 -0.79 -18.68 -39.05
N THR A 827 -0.95 -19.49 -38.00
CA THR A 827 -0.31 -20.81 -37.90
C THR A 827 -0.74 -21.76 -39.03
N SER A 828 -1.78 -21.40 -39.79
CA SER A 828 -2.19 -22.13 -40.99
C SER A 828 -1.38 -21.79 -42.25
N CYS A 829 -0.64 -20.67 -42.24
CA CYS A 829 0.37 -20.33 -43.25
C CYS A 829 1.73 -20.87 -42.81
N VAL A 830 1.92 -22.19 -42.90
CA VAL A 830 3.24 -22.82 -42.75
C VAL A 830 3.97 -22.71 -44.12
N PRO A 831 5.25 -22.32 -44.17
CA PRO A 831 6.02 -22.23 -45.42
C PRO A 831 6.10 -23.53 -46.22
#